data_AF-A0A1G1BZX4-F1
#
_entry.id   AF-A0A1G1BZX4-F1
#
_cell.length_a   1.000
_cell.length_b   1.000
_cell.length_c   1.000
_cell.angle_alpha   90.00
_cell.angle_beta   90.00
_cell.angle_gamma   90.00
#
_symmetry.space_group_name_H-M   'P 1'
#
loop_
_entity.id
_entity.type
_entity.pdbx_description
1 polymer ?
#
loop_
_entity_poly.entity_id
_entity_poly.type
_entity_poly.pdbx_seq_one_letter_code
_entity_poly.pdbx_strand_id
1 'polypeptide(L)'
;MEQLFERRDDGLGLPVPVEIQDAPVMITRAYTGCSRDVTPAGIANLDWMTRCRLNTGYYEMYADQGQLEVPDVVADLVRECDRRGITLFGCLSNWRTEKHLKRELCPSNAADVALIEGQLEQFAARGCHALVFLFDDIVDSTVCHTATCAACKTAFGDLAGVQNAWIRKMAAVAAKHGITRLLACPTPYFRGWEKCCSGKLDGVAYYAKFAQGAEFATVQQYFCPFSPAEVAAAEKAGLRNFVWWQNGCYGLPGISEAVKALGLWGGAPQVAWGWYGAEWKSGEGPLTSAETLADLRSLPDRTKHVWLCAGGDLTFAVWGAYCWNPAQYAPDATERIVIEALLGPGTYEPYAALEREARTWAYRFAGDRHPLAAPGGTTQDTELAALAASATTARQQFNLIRDRTAATRPRPALLPPAPLKATLARLEGDVTLLERALDQGRTGRVGVTVTPFSTNPDGTGVRHQADLTIRGFLDAYALRYAIHEEPTGQFRRCQWHFGAGLGKRAPSYRNWYDAGFLDVEVNGVSLDTCKAEFRVDKDATGHERIVGRWDATPATVTLTFDLTKSGALVIDGAVEPKGAVEKLEVKLWCIPSAGSGDWKDLDRWLATSSREVQHTQSVKLDPATERWCLYYDRTYDVPHDKAEGPCALMFVPAQVSGVAVDLQPYVVGTRLEYPAVTRAFRLAIWDLHGLRNADALNCFRQRTAEFAADLDPAK
;
A
#
# COMPACT_ATOMS: atom_id res chain seq x y z
N MET A 1 -16.85 -7.90 35.91
CA MET A 1 -16.54 -7.86 37.35
C MET A 1 -15.24 -7.12 37.66
N GLU A 2 -14.08 -7.52 37.11
CA GLU A 2 -12.80 -6.84 37.39
C GLU A 2 -12.85 -5.31 37.17
N GLN A 3 -13.55 -4.85 36.13
CA GLN A 3 -13.69 -3.44 35.79
C GLN A 3 -14.60 -2.62 36.73
N LEU A 4 -15.34 -3.27 37.64
CA LEU A 4 -16.24 -2.60 38.58
C LEU A 4 -15.56 -2.24 39.90
N PHE A 5 -14.42 -2.86 40.20
CA PHE A 5 -13.71 -2.62 41.44
C PHE A 5 -12.82 -1.39 41.30
N GLU A 6 -12.95 -0.48 42.25
CA GLU A 6 -12.03 0.64 42.41
C GLU A 6 -11.05 0.34 43.54
N ARG A 7 -9.80 0.74 43.35
CA ARG A 7 -8.78 0.68 44.39
C ARG A 7 -9.00 1.88 45.31
N ARG A 8 -9.38 1.61 46.55
CA ARG A 8 -9.55 2.58 47.63
C ARG A 8 -8.38 2.45 48.62
N ASP A 9 -8.19 3.44 49.48
CA ASP A 9 -7.13 3.43 50.50
C ASP A 9 -7.26 2.25 51.49
N ASP A 10 -8.46 1.66 51.60
CA ASP A 10 -8.80 0.53 52.47
C ASP A 10 -8.90 -0.84 51.74
N GLY A 11 -8.72 -0.90 50.42
CA GLY A 11 -8.77 -2.14 49.65
C GLY A 11 -9.42 -2.02 48.26
N LEU A 12 -9.84 -3.16 47.69
CA LEU A 12 -10.65 -3.21 46.47
C LEU A 12 -12.13 -3.24 46.86
N GLY A 13 -12.90 -2.25 46.42
CA GLY A 13 -14.33 -2.16 46.72
C GLY A 13 -15.15 -1.76 45.50
N LEU A 14 -16.43 -2.14 45.49
CA LEU A 14 -17.39 -1.59 44.53
C LEU A 14 -17.73 -0.15 44.95
N PRO A 15 -17.69 0.83 44.02
CA PRO A 15 -17.96 2.22 44.34
C PRO A 15 -19.37 2.42 44.92
N VAL A 16 -20.34 1.69 44.35
CA VAL A 16 -21.75 1.62 44.72
C VAL A 16 -22.32 0.25 44.33
N PRO A 17 -23.38 -0.26 45.00
CA PRO A 17 -24.11 -1.42 44.51
C PRO A 17 -24.65 -1.15 43.11
N VAL A 18 -24.35 -2.04 42.17
CA VAL A 18 -24.83 -1.96 40.80
C VAL A 18 -25.45 -3.30 40.40
N GLU A 19 -26.60 -3.24 39.74
CA GLU A 19 -27.15 -4.37 39.01
C GLU A 19 -26.81 -4.17 37.54
N ILE A 20 -26.17 -5.15 36.92
CA ILE A 20 -25.80 -5.11 35.51
C ILE A 20 -26.40 -6.34 34.82
N GLN A 21 -27.35 -6.10 33.93
CA GLN A 21 -27.85 -7.11 32.99
C GLN A 21 -27.21 -6.81 31.65
N ASP A 22 -26.37 -7.71 31.16
CA ASP A 22 -25.50 -7.43 30.02
C ASP A 22 -25.38 -8.64 29.10
N ALA A 23 -25.49 -8.41 27.80
CA ALA A 23 -25.32 -9.42 26.77
C ALA A 23 -24.76 -8.77 25.49
N PRO A 24 -23.90 -9.48 24.74
CA PRO A 24 -23.38 -8.93 23.50
C PRO A 24 -24.48 -8.85 22.45
N VAL A 25 -24.52 -7.75 21.70
CA VAL A 25 -25.38 -7.65 20.51
C VAL A 25 -24.80 -8.44 19.33
N MET A 26 -23.49 -8.36 19.10
CA MET A 26 -22.81 -9.18 18.08
C MET A 26 -22.41 -10.55 18.67
N ILE A 27 -22.84 -11.63 18.03
CA ILE A 27 -22.56 -13.02 18.46
C ILE A 27 -21.11 -13.39 18.16
N THR A 28 -20.65 -13.16 16.92
CA THR A 28 -19.24 -13.32 16.54
C THR A 28 -18.57 -11.97 16.63
N ARG A 29 -17.55 -11.88 17.49
CA ARG A 29 -16.75 -10.67 17.72
C ARG A 29 -15.30 -11.03 17.46
N ALA A 30 -14.94 -11.05 16.18
CA ALA A 30 -13.76 -11.71 15.71
C ALA A 30 -12.61 -10.76 15.36
N TYR A 31 -11.41 -11.33 15.29
CA TYR A 31 -10.18 -10.64 14.91
C TYR A 31 -9.26 -11.55 14.06
N THR A 32 -8.64 -11.00 13.01
CA THR A 32 -7.74 -11.75 12.11
C THR A 32 -6.35 -12.05 12.69
N GLY A 33 -5.83 -11.22 13.60
CA GLY A 33 -4.45 -11.33 14.10
C GLY A 33 -4.31 -12.07 15.42
N CYS A 34 -5.12 -13.09 15.67
CA CYS A 34 -4.98 -13.96 16.85
C CYS A 34 -3.52 -14.43 16.99
N SER A 35 -3.03 -14.55 18.23
CA SER A 35 -1.68 -15.08 18.49
C SER A 35 -1.44 -16.37 17.71
N ARG A 36 -0.23 -16.51 17.14
CA ARG A 36 0.20 -17.72 16.41
C ARG A 36 0.98 -18.70 17.29
N ASP A 37 1.22 -18.33 18.55
CA ASP A 37 1.96 -19.14 19.52
C ASP A 37 1.37 -19.00 20.93
N VAL A 38 1.89 -19.83 21.84
CA VAL A 38 1.55 -19.83 23.28
C VAL A 38 2.70 -19.27 24.14
N THR A 39 3.53 -18.40 23.56
CA THR A 39 4.54 -17.68 24.34
C THR A 39 3.86 -16.73 25.35
N PRO A 40 4.57 -16.22 26.37
CA PRO A 40 4.00 -15.24 27.29
C PRO A 40 3.37 -14.02 26.59
N ALA A 41 3.93 -13.58 25.46
CA ALA A 41 3.37 -12.51 24.66
C ALA A 41 2.07 -12.94 23.95
N GLY A 42 2.05 -14.14 23.38
CA GLY A 42 0.85 -14.72 22.75
C GLY A 42 -0.30 -14.91 23.74
N ILE A 43 0.00 -15.41 24.94
CA ILE A 43 -0.98 -15.54 26.03
C ILE A 43 -1.53 -14.18 26.46
N ALA A 44 -0.65 -13.18 26.63
CA ALA A 44 -1.08 -11.82 26.98
C ALA A 44 -1.99 -11.20 25.90
N ASN A 45 -1.80 -11.54 24.63
CA ASN A 45 -2.68 -11.12 23.55
C ASN A 45 -4.07 -11.78 23.65
N LEU A 46 -4.15 -13.09 23.93
CA LEU A 46 -5.44 -13.77 24.15
C LEU A 46 -6.17 -13.23 25.38
N ASP A 47 -5.45 -12.98 26.49
CA ASP A 47 -6.02 -12.33 27.67
C ASP A 47 -6.60 -10.96 27.34
N TRP A 48 -5.91 -10.20 26.47
CA TRP A 48 -6.38 -8.90 26.02
C TRP A 48 -7.63 -9.00 25.15
N MET A 49 -7.69 -9.96 24.22
CA MET A 49 -8.92 -10.25 23.44
C MET A 49 -10.11 -10.55 24.37
N THR A 50 -9.93 -11.40 25.38
CA THR A 50 -10.98 -11.73 26.36
C THR A 50 -11.41 -10.52 27.17
N ARG A 51 -10.48 -9.67 27.61
CA ARG A 51 -10.79 -8.41 28.32
C ARG A 51 -11.61 -7.46 27.45
N CYS A 52 -11.32 -7.42 26.16
CA CYS A 52 -12.09 -6.69 25.13
C CYS A 52 -13.36 -7.45 24.69
N ARG A 53 -13.69 -8.57 25.35
CA ARG A 53 -14.87 -9.41 25.09
C ARG A 53 -14.95 -9.96 23.66
N LEU A 54 -13.81 -10.05 22.96
CA LEU A 54 -13.69 -10.72 21.68
C LEU A 54 -13.70 -12.24 21.93
N ASN A 55 -14.37 -13.00 21.05
CA ASN A 55 -14.62 -14.42 21.27
C ASN A 55 -14.29 -15.28 20.05
N THR A 56 -13.60 -14.74 19.05
CA THR A 56 -13.28 -15.49 17.85
C THR A 56 -11.96 -14.98 17.24
N GLY A 57 -11.16 -15.90 16.75
CA GLY A 57 -9.96 -15.61 15.96
C GLY A 57 -9.66 -16.77 15.02
N TYR A 58 -8.66 -16.62 14.16
CA TYR A 58 -8.18 -17.74 13.33
C TYR A 58 -6.68 -17.91 13.39
N TYR A 59 -6.22 -19.12 13.06
CA TYR A 59 -4.84 -19.41 12.71
C TYR A 59 -4.76 -19.66 11.19
N GLU A 60 -4.04 -18.80 10.46
CA GLU A 60 -3.90 -18.89 9.00
C GLU A 60 -2.64 -19.64 8.58
N MET A 61 -2.79 -20.59 7.65
CA MET A 61 -1.67 -21.26 6.99
C MET A 61 -0.93 -20.32 6.04
N TYR A 62 0.38 -20.16 6.25
CA TYR A 62 1.25 -19.39 5.35
C TYR A 62 1.98 -20.30 4.36
N ALA A 63 1.22 -20.90 3.44
CA ALA A 63 1.77 -21.80 2.42
C ALA A 63 2.86 -21.13 1.57
N ASP A 64 2.73 -19.82 1.31
CA ASP A 64 3.72 -19.03 0.59
C ASP A 64 5.06 -18.86 1.35
N GLN A 65 5.08 -19.21 2.63
CA GLN A 65 6.27 -19.27 3.49
C GLN A 65 6.73 -20.72 3.74
N GLY A 66 6.21 -21.68 2.98
CA GLY A 66 6.58 -23.10 3.08
C GLY A 66 5.83 -23.87 4.16
N GLN A 67 4.85 -23.26 4.84
CA GLN A 67 4.03 -23.94 5.83
C GLN A 67 2.95 -24.78 5.13
N LEU A 68 3.20 -26.06 4.93
CA LEU A 68 2.25 -27.00 4.28
C LEU A 68 1.50 -27.91 5.25
N GLU A 69 1.98 -28.00 6.48
CA GLU A 69 1.35 -28.75 7.57
C GLU A 69 0.92 -27.80 8.67
N VAL A 70 -0.19 -28.11 9.33
CA VAL A 70 -0.66 -27.34 10.49
C VAL A 70 0.29 -27.64 11.65
N PRO A 71 0.95 -26.66 12.29
CA PRO A 71 1.92 -26.94 13.34
C PRO A 71 1.25 -27.43 14.63
N ASP A 72 1.99 -28.19 15.44
CA ASP A 72 1.47 -28.75 16.70
C ASP A 72 1.09 -27.68 17.72
N VAL A 73 1.72 -26.49 17.66
CA VAL A 73 1.38 -25.34 18.51
C VAL A 73 -0.09 -24.92 18.38
N VAL A 74 -0.76 -25.25 17.27
CA VAL A 74 -2.19 -24.95 17.08
C VAL A 74 -3.06 -25.68 18.10
N ALA A 75 -2.72 -26.92 18.45
CA ALA A 75 -3.47 -27.66 19.48
C ALA A 75 -3.31 -27.02 20.87
N ASP A 76 -2.12 -26.50 21.17
CA ASP A 76 -1.87 -25.76 22.42
C ASP A 76 -2.66 -24.45 22.43
N LEU A 77 -2.65 -23.74 21.30
CA LEU A 77 -3.37 -22.49 21.11
C LEU A 77 -4.89 -22.66 21.23
N VAL A 78 -5.47 -23.73 20.69
CA VAL A 78 -6.90 -24.08 20.86
C VAL A 78 -7.22 -24.17 22.36
N ARG A 79 -6.42 -24.92 23.14
CA ARG A 79 -6.67 -25.08 24.58
C ARG A 79 -6.60 -23.76 25.34
N GLU A 80 -5.69 -22.87 24.94
CA GLU A 80 -5.60 -21.53 25.54
C GLU A 80 -6.76 -20.63 25.14
N CYS A 81 -7.26 -20.75 23.91
CA CYS A 81 -8.46 -20.07 23.44
C CYS A 81 -9.71 -20.56 24.19
N ASP A 82 -9.87 -21.87 24.40
CA ASP A 82 -11.01 -22.47 25.08
C ASP A 82 -11.14 -22.00 26.53
N ARG A 83 -10.00 -21.96 27.26
CA ARG A 83 -9.94 -21.42 28.63
C ARG A 83 -10.44 -19.98 28.73
N ARG A 84 -10.45 -19.27 27.62
CA ARG A 84 -10.77 -17.84 27.48
C ARG A 84 -12.11 -17.59 26.78
N GLY A 85 -12.82 -18.64 26.39
CA GLY A 85 -14.07 -18.53 25.63
C GLY A 85 -13.87 -17.99 24.21
N ILE A 86 -12.69 -18.18 23.62
CA ILE A 86 -12.37 -17.77 22.25
C ILE A 86 -12.50 -19.01 21.34
N THR A 87 -13.29 -18.89 20.28
CA THR A 87 -13.33 -19.89 19.21
C THR A 87 -12.16 -19.68 18.27
N LEU A 88 -11.24 -20.63 18.19
CA LEU A 88 -10.17 -20.63 17.18
C LEU A 88 -10.63 -21.34 15.90
N PHE A 89 -10.52 -20.64 14.78
CA PHE A 89 -10.77 -21.17 13.45
C PHE A 89 -9.45 -21.62 12.80
N GLY A 90 -9.46 -22.71 12.04
CA GLY A 90 -8.38 -23.04 11.10
C GLY A 90 -8.62 -22.34 9.77
N CYS A 91 -7.64 -21.58 9.26
CA CYS A 91 -7.82 -20.73 8.07
C CYS A 91 -6.85 -21.09 6.95
N LEU A 92 -7.39 -21.27 5.74
CA LEU A 92 -6.64 -21.43 4.49
C LEU A 92 -6.85 -20.22 3.58
N SER A 93 -5.80 -19.81 2.88
CA SER A 93 -5.86 -18.74 1.86
C SER A 93 -5.57 -19.32 0.48
N ASN A 94 -6.44 -19.06 -0.48
CA ASN A 94 -6.23 -19.45 -1.87
C ASN A 94 -4.97 -18.79 -2.44
N TRP A 95 -4.85 -17.47 -2.31
CA TRP A 95 -3.71 -16.70 -2.83
C TRP A 95 -2.36 -17.24 -2.32
N ARG A 96 -2.24 -17.53 -1.02
CA ARG A 96 -1.00 -18.08 -0.44
C ARG A 96 -0.70 -19.47 -0.97
N THR A 97 -1.72 -20.30 -1.15
CA THR A 97 -1.57 -21.66 -1.65
C THR A 97 -1.15 -21.65 -3.12
N GLU A 98 -1.77 -20.81 -3.95
CA GLU A 98 -1.39 -20.65 -5.36
C GLU A 98 0.03 -20.13 -5.53
N LYS A 99 0.44 -19.17 -4.68
CA LYS A 99 1.81 -18.67 -4.66
C LYS A 99 2.83 -19.75 -4.31
N HIS A 100 2.48 -20.67 -3.40
CA HIS A 100 3.30 -21.85 -3.11
C HIS A 100 3.37 -22.80 -4.31
N LEU A 101 2.22 -23.13 -4.90
CA LEU A 101 2.12 -24.06 -6.03
C LEU A 101 2.71 -23.48 -7.32
N LYS A 102 2.86 -22.15 -7.42
CA LYS A 102 3.24 -21.40 -8.62
C LYS A 102 2.27 -21.62 -9.79
N ARG A 103 1.00 -21.88 -9.47
CA ARG A 103 -0.13 -22.07 -10.40
C ARG A 103 -1.46 -21.96 -9.64
N GLU A 104 -2.57 -21.88 -10.38
CA GLU A 104 -3.91 -21.84 -9.82
C GLU A 104 -4.26 -23.13 -9.06
N LEU A 105 -5.02 -22.98 -7.98
CA LEU A 105 -5.51 -24.08 -7.15
C LEU A 105 -6.70 -24.75 -7.83
N CYS A 106 -6.59 -26.04 -8.13
CA CYS A 106 -7.49 -26.73 -9.05
C CYS A 106 -8.27 -27.88 -8.37
N PRO A 107 -9.60 -27.77 -8.20
CA PRO A 107 -10.39 -28.83 -7.56
C PRO A 107 -10.54 -30.10 -8.43
N SER A 108 -10.14 -30.04 -9.71
CA SER A 108 -9.99 -31.22 -10.57
C SER A 108 -8.60 -31.87 -10.50
N ASN A 109 -7.65 -31.27 -9.77
CA ASN A 109 -6.32 -31.85 -9.55
C ASN A 109 -6.32 -32.63 -8.22
N ALA A 110 -6.10 -33.94 -8.28
CA ALA A 110 -6.13 -34.80 -7.09
C ALA A 110 -5.08 -34.42 -6.03
N ALA A 111 -3.92 -33.90 -6.43
CA ALA A 111 -2.87 -33.48 -5.49
C ALA A 111 -3.27 -32.21 -4.72
N ASP A 112 -3.92 -31.25 -5.39
CA ASP A 112 -4.44 -30.04 -4.74
C ASP A 112 -5.55 -30.38 -3.77
N VAL A 113 -6.43 -31.29 -4.17
CA VAL A 113 -7.50 -31.80 -3.32
C VAL A 113 -6.93 -32.44 -2.07
N ALA A 114 -5.96 -33.35 -2.22
CA ALA A 114 -5.32 -34.02 -1.09
C ALA A 114 -4.58 -33.04 -0.17
N LEU A 115 -3.93 -32.02 -0.74
CA LEU A 115 -3.26 -30.96 0.03
C LEU A 115 -4.26 -30.19 0.89
N ILE A 116 -5.33 -29.66 0.28
CA ILE A 116 -6.33 -28.84 0.98
C ILE A 116 -7.11 -29.66 2.01
N GLU A 117 -7.62 -30.84 1.63
CA GLU A 117 -8.33 -31.72 2.57
C GLU A 117 -7.41 -32.16 3.71
N GLY A 118 -6.14 -32.49 3.41
CA GLY A 118 -5.14 -32.83 4.42
C GLY A 118 -4.89 -31.69 5.43
N GLN A 119 -4.83 -30.45 4.98
CA GLN A 119 -4.67 -29.29 5.88
C GLN A 119 -5.93 -29.02 6.72
N LEU A 120 -7.12 -29.13 6.13
CA LEU A 120 -8.39 -28.98 6.86
C LEU A 120 -8.56 -30.08 7.92
N GLU A 121 -8.25 -31.32 7.57
CA GLU A 121 -8.26 -32.48 8.48
C GLU A 121 -7.27 -32.26 9.63
N GLN A 122 -6.09 -31.73 9.34
CA GLN A 122 -5.08 -31.40 10.33
C GLN A 122 -5.51 -30.30 11.30
N PHE A 123 -6.25 -29.28 10.84
CA PHE A 123 -6.84 -28.27 11.73
C PHE A 123 -7.91 -28.88 12.63
N ALA A 124 -8.81 -29.67 12.06
CA ALA A 124 -9.86 -30.33 12.81
C ALA A 124 -9.28 -31.30 13.87
N ALA A 125 -8.27 -32.09 13.49
CA ALA A 125 -7.57 -33.01 14.40
C ALA A 125 -6.81 -32.29 15.53
N ARG A 126 -6.43 -31.02 15.32
CA ARG A 126 -5.80 -30.17 16.36
C ARG A 126 -6.82 -29.42 17.23
N GLY A 127 -8.12 -29.68 17.03
CA GLY A 127 -9.19 -29.16 17.88
C GLY A 127 -9.75 -27.80 17.45
N CYS A 128 -9.44 -27.31 16.25
CA CYS A 128 -10.10 -26.09 15.75
C CYS A 128 -11.62 -26.30 15.69
N HIS A 129 -12.37 -25.37 16.29
CA HIS A 129 -13.83 -25.45 16.42
C HIS A 129 -14.58 -25.03 15.15
N ALA A 130 -13.85 -24.50 14.17
CA ALA A 130 -14.38 -23.88 12.98
C ALA A 130 -13.32 -23.82 11.87
N LEU A 131 -13.75 -23.68 10.62
CA LEU A 131 -12.86 -23.62 9.45
C LEU A 131 -13.17 -22.40 8.58
N VAL A 132 -12.12 -21.81 8.00
CA VAL A 132 -12.18 -20.67 7.06
C VAL A 132 -11.46 -21.01 5.77
N PHE A 133 -12.04 -20.62 4.63
CA PHE A 133 -11.35 -20.58 3.34
C PHE A 133 -11.48 -19.20 2.69
N LEU A 134 -10.36 -18.52 2.51
CA LEU A 134 -10.31 -17.20 1.88
C LEU A 134 -10.03 -17.31 0.38
N PHE A 135 -10.89 -16.69 -0.44
CA PHE A 135 -10.72 -16.51 -1.89
C PHE A 135 -10.53 -15.04 -2.30
N ASP A 136 -10.07 -14.21 -1.36
CA ASP A 136 -9.63 -12.84 -1.56
C ASP A 136 -8.25 -12.78 -2.23
N ASP A 137 -7.92 -11.61 -2.78
CA ASP A 137 -6.61 -11.24 -3.32
C ASP A 137 -6.03 -12.21 -4.39
N ILE A 138 -6.91 -12.98 -5.04
CA ILE A 138 -6.52 -13.88 -6.13
C ILE A 138 -6.06 -13.08 -7.35
N VAL A 139 -5.15 -13.68 -8.12
CA VAL A 139 -4.63 -13.05 -9.34
C VAL A 139 -5.56 -13.25 -10.53
N ASP A 140 -5.38 -12.45 -11.58
CA ASP A 140 -6.20 -12.51 -12.80
C ASP A 140 -6.22 -13.90 -13.45
N SER A 141 -5.12 -14.65 -13.37
CA SER A 141 -5.07 -15.99 -13.95
C SER A 141 -5.97 -16.99 -13.20
N THR A 142 -6.12 -16.82 -11.88
CA THR A 142 -7.08 -17.55 -11.04
C THR A 142 -8.52 -17.20 -11.41
N VAL A 143 -8.83 -15.93 -11.64
CA VAL A 143 -10.17 -15.50 -12.10
C VAL A 143 -10.52 -16.18 -13.42
N CYS A 144 -9.54 -16.35 -14.30
CA CYS A 144 -9.66 -17.02 -15.59
C CYS A 144 -9.40 -18.54 -15.53
N HIS A 145 -9.34 -19.17 -14.35
CA HIS A 145 -8.94 -20.58 -14.23
C HIS A 145 -9.79 -21.53 -15.10
N THR A 146 -11.11 -21.34 -15.16
CA THR A 146 -11.97 -22.20 -15.99
C THR A 146 -11.82 -21.94 -17.50
N ALA A 147 -11.17 -20.85 -17.90
CA ALA A 147 -10.78 -20.65 -19.30
C ALA A 147 -9.57 -21.53 -19.68
N THR A 148 -8.70 -21.85 -18.74
CA THR A 148 -7.45 -22.60 -18.98
C THR A 148 -7.53 -24.07 -18.54
N CYS A 149 -8.39 -24.42 -17.59
CA CYS A 149 -8.60 -25.79 -17.12
C CYS A 149 -9.91 -26.40 -17.65
N ALA A 150 -9.82 -27.24 -18.69
CA ALA A 150 -10.97 -27.89 -19.31
C ALA A 150 -11.76 -28.80 -18.35
N ALA A 151 -11.07 -29.45 -17.40
CA ALA A 151 -11.70 -30.29 -16.38
C ALA A 151 -12.57 -29.44 -15.44
N CYS A 152 -12.03 -28.35 -14.91
CA CYS A 152 -12.79 -27.43 -14.06
C CYS A 152 -13.93 -26.73 -14.82
N LYS A 153 -13.71 -26.35 -16.08
CA LYS A 153 -14.77 -25.79 -16.92
C LYS A 153 -15.95 -26.76 -17.08
N THR A 154 -15.64 -28.03 -17.36
CA THR A 154 -16.66 -29.07 -17.53
C THR A 154 -17.37 -29.39 -16.22
N ALA A 155 -16.60 -29.52 -15.13
CA ALA A 155 -17.14 -29.94 -13.83
C ALA A 155 -17.86 -28.83 -13.08
N PHE A 156 -17.41 -27.58 -13.21
CA PHE A 156 -17.80 -26.46 -12.36
C PHE A 156 -18.25 -25.20 -13.11
N GLY A 157 -17.97 -25.10 -14.42
CA GLY A 157 -18.39 -23.98 -15.26
C GLY A 157 -17.51 -22.74 -15.12
N ASP A 158 -17.56 -22.06 -13.98
CA ASP A 158 -16.89 -20.78 -13.72
C ASP A 158 -16.20 -20.73 -12.33
N LEU A 159 -15.63 -19.58 -12.01
CA LEU A 159 -14.92 -19.35 -10.74
C LEU A 159 -15.80 -19.61 -9.51
N ALA A 160 -17.07 -19.19 -9.54
CA ALA A 160 -17.99 -19.43 -8.43
C ALA A 160 -18.22 -20.94 -8.21
N GLY A 161 -18.39 -21.69 -9.31
CA GLY A 161 -18.47 -23.15 -9.25
C GLY A 161 -17.20 -23.81 -8.69
N VAL A 162 -16.02 -23.34 -9.09
CA VAL A 162 -14.73 -23.81 -8.58
C VAL A 162 -14.61 -23.58 -7.08
N GLN A 163 -14.95 -22.39 -6.60
CA GLN A 163 -14.87 -22.06 -5.17
C GLN A 163 -15.94 -22.79 -4.35
N ASN A 164 -17.14 -22.98 -4.90
CA ASN A 164 -18.15 -23.84 -4.27
C ASN A 164 -17.66 -25.28 -4.10
N ALA A 165 -16.88 -25.82 -5.05
CA ALA A 165 -16.29 -27.16 -4.91
C ALA A 165 -15.32 -27.24 -3.72
N TRP A 166 -14.51 -26.21 -3.49
CA TRP A 166 -13.63 -26.12 -2.32
C TRP A 166 -14.41 -26.00 -1.00
N ILE A 167 -15.47 -25.19 -0.98
CA ILE A 167 -16.30 -25.02 0.22
C ILE A 167 -17.02 -26.33 0.59
N ARG A 168 -17.47 -27.12 -0.41
CA ARG A 168 -18.03 -28.46 -0.17
C ARG A 168 -17.03 -29.42 0.46
N LYS A 169 -15.76 -29.36 0.06
CA LYS A 169 -14.68 -30.16 0.67
C LYS A 169 -14.45 -29.75 2.12
N MET A 170 -14.40 -28.44 2.39
CA MET A 170 -14.35 -27.91 3.76
C MET A 170 -15.54 -28.36 4.59
N ALA A 171 -16.76 -28.32 4.04
CA ALA A 171 -17.97 -28.77 4.73
C ALA A 171 -17.96 -30.28 5.00
N ALA A 172 -17.44 -31.09 4.07
CA ALA A 172 -17.32 -32.55 4.26
C ALA A 172 -16.33 -32.90 5.38
N VAL A 173 -15.16 -32.24 5.41
CA VAL A 173 -14.20 -32.40 6.51
C VAL A 173 -14.81 -31.94 7.83
N ALA A 174 -15.49 -30.79 7.84
CA ALA A 174 -16.13 -30.28 9.04
C ALA A 174 -17.20 -31.25 9.58
N ALA A 175 -18.05 -31.80 8.72
CA ALA A 175 -19.07 -32.77 9.10
C ALA A 175 -18.47 -34.04 9.72
N LYS A 176 -17.35 -34.55 9.18
CA LYS A 176 -16.61 -35.70 9.72
C LYS A 176 -16.12 -35.46 11.16
N HIS A 177 -15.78 -34.21 11.49
CA HIS A 177 -15.24 -33.83 12.79
C HIS A 177 -16.25 -33.13 13.71
N GLY A 178 -17.53 -33.05 13.32
CA GLY A 178 -18.57 -32.37 14.10
C GLY A 178 -18.40 -30.85 14.19
N ILE A 179 -17.65 -30.25 13.27
CA ILE A 179 -17.48 -28.79 13.16
C ILE A 179 -18.70 -28.21 12.45
N THR A 180 -19.36 -27.24 13.09
CA THR A 180 -20.60 -26.63 12.57
C THR A 180 -20.42 -25.20 12.07
N ARG A 181 -19.29 -24.57 12.36
CA ARG A 181 -19.00 -23.17 12.00
C ARG A 181 -18.02 -23.15 10.83
N LEU A 182 -18.50 -22.64 9.70
CA LEU A 182 -17.74 -22.52 8.47
C LEU A 182 -17.80 -21.08 7.98
N LEU A 183 -16.70 -20.60 7.42
CA LEU A 183 -16.64 -19.27 6.83
C LEU A 183 -15.88 -19.30 5.50
N ALA A 184 -16.35 -18.53 4.53
CA ALA A 184 -15.65 -18.31 3.27
C ALA A 184 -15.53 -16.82 2.96
N CYS A 185 -14.39 -16.41 2.42
CA CYS A 185 -14.27 -15.09 1.79
C CYS A 185 -14.52 -15.24 0.29
N PRO A 186 -15.61 -14.71 -0.28
CA PRO A 186 -15.76 -14.66 -1.73
C PRO A 186 -14.71 -13.73 -2.36
N THR A 187 -14.48 -13.88 -3.67
CA THR A 187 -13.60 -12.97 -4.43
C THR A 187 -14.15 -11.53 -4.51
N PRO A 188 -15.42 -11.29 -4.89
CA PRO A 188 -16.01 -9.95 -4.88
C PRO A 188 -16.48 -9.52 -3.47
N TYR A 189 -15.58 -9.44 -2.48
CA TYR A 189 -15.95 -9.15 -1.08
C TYR A 189 -15.98 -7.66 -0.71
N PHE A 190 -15.60 -6.75 -1.62
CA PHE A 190 -15.22 -5.37 -1.32
C PHE A 190 -16.09 -4.34 -2.09
N ARG A 191 -15.97 -3.01 -1.88
CA ARG A 191 -16.81 -2.02 -2.59
C ARG A 191 -16.53 -2.03 -4.09
N GLY A 192 -17.57 -1.87 -4.90
CA GLY A 192 -17.47 -2.11 -6.34
C GLY A 192 -17.43 -3.60 -6.68
N TRP A 193 -17.86 -4.46 -5.75
CA TRP A 193 -17.97 -5.92 -5.92
C TRP A 193 -18.68 -6.30 -7.22
N GLU A 194 -19.60 -5.47 -7.72
CA GLU A 194 -20.33 -5.69 -8.97
C GLU A 194 -19.39 -5.86 -10.17
N LYS A 195 -18.21 -5.20 -10.14
CA LYS A 195 -17.19 -5.25 -11.18
C LYS A 195 -15.79 -5.30 -10.55
N CYS A 196 -15.35 -6.48 -10.16
CA CYS A 196 -14.03 -6.66 -9.54
C CYS A 196 -13.01 -7.26 -10.53
N CYS A 197 -11.75 -7.37 -10.07
CA CYS A 197 -10.63 -7.90 -10.87
C CYS A 197 -10.46 -7.17 -12.21
N SER A 198 -10.39 -5.84 -12.17
CA SER A 198 -10.30 -4.97 -13.35
C SER A 198 -11.44 -5.20 -14.37
N GLY A 199 -12.64 -5.51 -13.87
CA GLY A 199 -13.82 -5.78 -14.69
C GLY A 199 -13.88 -7.18 -15.32
N LYS A 200 -12.95 -8.07 -14.97
CA LYS A 200 -12.93 -9.46 -15.47
C LYS A 200 -13.96 -10.35 -14.79
N LEU A 201 -14.43 -9.96 -13.60
CA LEU A 201 -15.43 -10.70 -12.85
C LEU A 201 -16.69 -9.84 -12.64
N ASP A 202 -17.81 -10.32 -13.18
CA ASP A 202 -19.15 -9.81 -12.87
C ASP A 202 -19.56 -10.35 -11.50
N GLY A 203 -19.56 -9.48 -10.49
CA GLY A 203 -19.89 -9.85 -9.12
C GLY A 203 -21.33 -10.29 -8.94
N VAL A 204 -22.27 -9.73 -9.72
CA VAL A 204 -23.69 -10.10 -9.64
C VAL A 204 -23.89 -11.52 -10.17
N ALA A 205 -23.31 -11.82 -11.34
CA ALA A 205 -23.35 -13.17 -11.90
C ALA A 205 -22.60 -14.18 -11.05
N TYR A 206 -21.49 -13.77 -10.42
CA TYR A 206 -20.74 -14.58 -9.48
C TYR A 206 -21.59 -14.93 -8.25
N TYR A 207 -22.16 -13.93 -7.55
CA TYR A 207 -22.97 -14.19 -6.34
C TYR A 207 -24.24 -14.99 -6.65
N ALA A 208 -24.80 -14.86 -7.85
CA ALA A 208 -25.95 -15.65 -8.26
C ALA A 208 -25.66 -17.16 -8.24
N LYS A 209 -24.38 -17.56 -8.35
CA LYS A 209 -23.89 -18.95 -8.36
C LYS A 209 -23.11 -19.32 -7.11
N PHE A 210 -22.38 -18.38 -6.53
CA PHE A 210 -21.66 -18.58 -5.29
C PHE A 210 -22.66 -18.88 -4.18
N ALA A 211 -22.27 -19.77 -3.27
CA ALA A 211 -23.13 -20.17 -2.16
C ALA A 211 -24.46 -20.85 -2.52
N GLN A 212 -24.49 -21.53 -3.68
CA GLN A 212 -25.57 -22.45 -4.02
C GLN A 212 -25.34 -23.85 -3.41
N GLY A 213 -26.30 -24.34 -2.65
CA GLY A 213 -26.29 -25.68 -2.05
C GLY A 213 -26.81 -25.67 -0.61
N ALA A 214 -27.13 -26.85 -0.09
CA ALA A 214 -27.63 -26.98 1.29
C ALA A 214 -26.52 -26.70 2.32
N GLU A 215 -25.27 -27.00 1.98
CA GLU A 215 -24.08 -26.75 2.78
C GLU A 215 -23.88 -25.26 3.10
N PHE A 216 -24.37 -24.35 2.26
CA PHE A 216 -24.24 -22.92 2.46
C PHE A 216 -25.23 -22.32 3.46
N ALA A 217 -26.19 -23.11 3.96
CA ALA A 217 -27.04 -22.70 5.06
C ALA A 217 -26.23 -22.43 6.34
N THR A 218 -25.05 -23.06 6.49
CA THR A 218 -24.17 -22.92 7.67
C THR A 218 -22.86 -22.20 7.36
N VAL A 219 -22.52 -22.00 6.08
CA VAL A 219 -21.32 -21.26 5.67
C VAL A 219 -21.57 -19.77 5.73
N GLN A 220 -20.81 -19.09 6.57
CA GLN A 220 -20.77 -17.64 6.67
C GLN A 220 -19.94 -17.02 5.53
N GLN A 221 -20.33 -15.84 5.05
CA GLN A 221 -19.64 -15.18 3.94
C GLN A 221 -19.12 -13.80 4.35
N TYR A 222 -17.82 -13.56 4.20
CA TYR A 222 -17.29 -12.20 4.37
C TYR A 222 -17.81 -11.26 3.29
N PHE A 223 -18.10 -10.03 3.72
CA PHE A 223 -18.34 -8.91 2.84
C PHE A 223 -18.00 -7.62 3.60
N CYS A 224 -17.34 -6.67 2.94
CA CYS A 224 -16.83 -5.47 3.60
C CYS A 224 -17.81 -4.28 3.58
N PRO A 225 -18.59 -4.04 2.51
CA PRO A 225 -19.63 -3.02 2.56
C PRO A 225 -20.67 -3.36 3.64
N PHE A 226 -21.17 -2.33 4.32
CA PHE A 226 -22.12 -2.50 5.43
C PHE A 226 -23.33 -1.56 5.37
N SER A 227 -23.36 -0.67 4.37
CA SER A 227 -24.53 0.19 4.15
C SER A 227 -25.75 -0.68 3.83
N PRO A 228 -26.96 -0.32 4.29
CA PRO A 228 -28.17 -1.08 4.01
C PRO A 228 -28.39 -1.33 2.52
N ALA A 229 -28.10 -0.33 1.67
CA ALA A 229 -28.29 -0.42 0.22
C ALA A 229 -27.33 -1.41 -0.44
N GLU A 230 -26.04 -1.36 -0.12
CA GLU A 230 -25.04 -2.27 -0.70
C GLU A 230 -25.27 -3.72 -0.25
N VAL A 231 -25.59 -3.93 1.04
CA VAL A 231 -25.90 -5.26 1.57
C VAL A 231 -27.16 -5.83 0.91
N ALA A 232 -28.23 -5.04 0.79
CA ALA A 232 -29.45 -5.50 0.12
C ALA A 232 -29.22 -5.84 -1.36
N ALA A 233 -28.37 -5.07 -2.05
CA ALA A 233 -27.98 -5.36 -3.43
C ALA A 233 -27.19 -6.68 -3.55
N ALA A 234 -26.24 -6.92 -2.64
CA ALA A 234 -25.47 -8.16 -2.60
C ALA A 234 -26.34 -9.37 -2.22
N GLU A 235 -27.26 -9.22 -1.26
CA GLU A 235 -28.23 -10.27 -0.90
C GLU A 235 -29.16 -10.61 -2.07
N LYS A 236 -29.62 -9.60 -2.81
CA LYS A 236 -30.39 -9.82 -4.04
C LYS A 236 -29.58 -10.57 -5.10
N ALA A 237 -28.28 -10.32 -5.19
CA ALA A 237 -27.39 -11.03 -6.09
C ALA A 237 -27.09 -12.47 -5.63
N GLY A 238 -27.13 -12.77 -4.33
CA GLY A 238 -26.95 -14.13 -3.81
C GLY A 238 -26.12 -14.24 -2.54
N LEU A 239 -25.64 -13.13 -1.96
CA LEU A 239 -25.00 -13.15 -0.64
C LEU A 239 -25.96 -13.74 0.41
N ARG A 240 -25.44 -14.64 1.26
CA ARG A 240 -26.17 -15.29 2.35
C ARG A 240 -25.29 -15.36 3.59
N ASN A 241 -25.91 -15.39 4.77
CA ASN A 241 -25.23 -15.60 6.05
C ASN A 241 -24.00 -14.67 6.22
N PHE A 242 -24.27 -13.39 5.96
CA PHE A 242 -23.27 -12.33 5.87
C PHE A 242 -22.51 -12.13 7.19
N VAL A 243 -21.18 -12.00 7.08
CA VAL A 243 -20.27 -11.54 8.14
C VAL A 243 -19.64 -10.25 7.67
N TRP A 244 -19.81 -9.18 8.45
CA TRP A 244 -19.16 -7.93 8.12
C TRP A 244 -17.67 -8.03 8.41
N TRP A 245 -16.87 -7.91 7.35
CA TRP A 245 -15.42 -7.87 7.45
C TRP A 245 -14.94 -6.43 7.43
N GLN A 246 -14.64 -5.88 8.61
CA GLN A 246 -14.00 -4.57 8.72
C GLN A 246 -12.55 -4.75 8.28
N ASN A 247 -12.28 -4.38 7.03
CA ASN A 247 -10.92 -4.24 6.54
C ASN A 247 -10.47 -2.81 6.89
N GLY A 248 -9.42 -2.68 7.71
CA GLY A 248 -8.90 -1.38 8.17
C GLY A 248 -8.52 -0.48 6.99
N CYS A 249 -8.01 0.73 7.22
CA CYS A 249 -7.77 1.73 6.16
C CYS A 249 -6.67 1.39 5.11
N TYR A 250 -6.31 0.12 4.87
CA TYR A 250 -5.16 -0.30 4.06
C TYR A 250 -5.17 0.18 2.58
N GLY A 251 -6.31 0.58 2.06
CA GLY A 251 -6.58 0.71 0.63
C GLY A 251 -7.31 2.00 0.24
N LEU A 252 -7.27 3.05 1.07
CA LEU A 252 -7.74 4.36 0.61
C LEU A 252 -6.86 4.81 -0.59
N PRO A 253 -7.43 5.08 -1.77
CA PRO A 253 -6.68 5.57 -2.92
C PRO A 253 -5.86 6.82 -2.57
N GLY A 254 -4.63 6.93 -3.09
CA GLY A 254 -3.69 8.02 -2.81
C GLY A 254 -2.74 7.76 -1.62
N ILE A 255 -3.05 6.81 -0.73
CA ILE A 255 -2.20 6.56 0.44
C ILE A 255 -0.91 5.84 0.06
N SER A 256 0.18 6.62 -0.01
CA SER A 256 1.52 6.15 -0.33
C SER A 256 2.01 5.09 0.67
N GLU A 257 2.89 4.19 0.21
CA GLU A 257 3.64 3.26 1.08
C GLU A 257 4.41 4.00 2.18
N ALA A 258 4.71 5.30 2.00
CA ALA A 258 5.26 6.12 3.07
C ALA A 258 4.28 6.23 4.25
N VAL A 259 2.98 6.47 4.02
CA VAL A 259 2.00 6.55 5.10
C VAL A 259 1.72 5.19 5.74
N LYS A 260 1.81 4.08 4.99
CA LYS A 260 1.81 2.72 5.58
C LYS A 260 3.05 2.46 6.45
N ALA A 261 4.23 2.88 5.96
CA ALA A 261 5.50 2.79 6.67
C ALA A 261 5.58 3.73 7.89
N LEU A 262 4.78 4.79 7.92
CA LEU A 262 4.70 5.71 9.06
C LEU A 262 3.96 5.11 10.27
N GLY A 263 3.43 3.88 10.20
CA GLY A 263 2.85 3.19 11.36
C GLY A 263 1.54 3.80 11.91
N LEU A 264 1.12 4.96 11.38
CA LEU A 264 -0.03 5.77 11.80
C LEU A 264 -1.37 5.02 11.82
N TRP A 265 -1.43 3.84 11.19
CA TRP A 265 -2.63 3.01 11.06
C TRP A 265 -2.87 2.11 12.27
N GLY A 266 -1.83 1.74 13.02
CA GLY A 266 -1.96 0.89 14.21
C GLY A 266 -2.54 1.60 15.45
N GLY A 267 -2.86 2.89 15.32
CA GLY A 267 -3.33 3.77 16.38
C GLY A 267 -4.56 4.59 16.03
N ALA A 268 -5.25 4.30 14.93
CA ALA A 268 -6.49 4.98 14.56
C ALA A 268 -7.68 4.06 14.89
N PRO A 269 -8.29 4.17 16.09
CA PRO A 269 -9.13 3.10 16.63
C PRO A 269 -10.58 3.15 16.12
N GLN A 270 -10.94 4.12 15.28
CA GLN A 270 -12.34 4.30 14.89
C GLN A 270 -12.81 3.18 13.98
N VAL A 271 -13.84 2.46 14.45
CA VAL A 271 -14.42 1.29 13.76
C VAL A 271 -14.87 1.65 12.35
N ALA A 272 -15.42 2.85 12.20
CA ALA A 272 -15.93 3.33 10.93
C ALA A 272 -14.84 3.58 9.89
N TRP A 273 -13.57 3.74 10.27
CA TRP A 273 -12.50 4.04 9.30
C TRP A 273 -12.03 2.84 8.47
N GLY A 274 -12.80 1.75 8.41
CA GLY A 274 -12.56 0.72 7.39
C GLY A 274 -12.68 1.29 5.97
N TRP A 275 -12.31 0.50 4.96
CA TRP A 275 -12.32 0.89 3.53
C TRP A 275 -13.58 1.64 3.04
N TYR A 276 -14.71 1.53 3.75
CA TYR A 276 -16.03 1.96 3.29
C TYR A 276 -16.78 2.88 4.24
N GLY A 277 -16.24 3.19 5.42
CA GLY A 277 -16.91 4.06 6.40
C GLY A 277 -16.18 5.39 6.70
N ALA A 278 -15.14 5.70 5.94
CA ALA A 278 -14.50 7.00 5.98
C ALA A 278 -14.48 7.67 4.61
N GLU A 279 -14.74 8.96 4.61
CA GLU A 279 -14.48 9.87 3.49
C GLU A 279 -13.19 10.62 3.78
N TRP A 280 -12.37 10.82 2.74
CA TRP A 280 -11.14 11.59 2.87
C TRP A 280 -11.43 13.08 2.64
N LYS A 281 -11.26 13.90 3.67
CA LYS A 281 -11.45 15.35 3.56
C LYS A 281 -10.11 16.07 3.56
N SER A 282 -9.93 16.98 2.60
CA SER A 282 -8.70 17.75 2.43
C SER A 282 -8.32 18.50 3.72
N GLY A 283 -7.11 18.27 4.21
CA GLY A 283 -6.58 18.90 5.42
C GLY A 283 -7.09 18.33 6.75
N GLU A 284 -8.08 17.43 6.72
CA GLU A 284 -8.69 16.83 7.92
C GLU A 284 -8.46 15.31 8.02
N GLY A 285 -8.12 14.65 6.91
CA GLY A 285 -7.88 13.21 6.85
C GLY A 285 -9.18 12.39 6.74
N PRO A 286 -9.24 11.16 7.27
CA PRO A 286 -10.43 10.33 7.21
C PRO A 286 -11.48 10.84 8.19
N LEU A 287 -12.71 11.00 7.72
CA LEU A 287 -13.88 11.41 8.51
C LEU A 287 -15.02 10.43 8.30
N THR A 288 -15.81 10.21 9.35
CA THR A 288 -17.02 9.39 9.27
C THR A 288 -18.24 10.30 9.19
N SER A 289 -19.07 10.11 8.17
CA SER A 289 -20.32 10.86 8.03
C SER A 289 -21.37 10.40 9.04
N ALA A 290 -22.37 11.24 9.31
CA ALA A 290 -23.47 10.89 10.20
C ALA A 290 -24.29 9.70 9.67
N GLU A 291 -24.44 9.59 8.35
CA GLU A 291 -25.12 8.49 7.67
C GLU A 291 -24.36 7.17 7.88
N THR A 292 -23.06 7.17 7.62
CA THR A 292 -22.21 6.00 7.86
C THR A 292 -22.27 5.53 9.32
N LEU A 293 -22.28 6.45 10.27
CA LEU A 293 -22.41 6.10 11.68
C LEU A 293 -23.78 5.49 12.01
N ALA A 294 -24.86 5.97 11.38
CA ALA A 294 -26.19 5.39 11.52
C ALA A 294 -26.26 3.98 10.92
N ASP A 295 -25.63 3.77 9.76
CA ASP A 295 -25.50 2.46 9.13
C ASP A 295 -24.73 1.48 10.02
N LEU A 296 -23.63 1.92 10.60
CA LEU A 296 -22.82 1.10 11.51
C LEU A 296 -23.63 0.71 12.77
N ARG A 297 -24.36 1.66 13.36
CA ARG A 297 -25.22 1.40 14.54
C ARG A 297 -26.35 0.41 14.26
N SER A 298 -26.88 0.41 13.04
CA SER A 298 -27.96 -0.50 12.60
C SER A 298 -27.45 -1.82 12.01
N LEU A 299 -26.13 -2.04 11.90
CA LEU A 299 -25.56 -3.27 11.37
C LEU A 299 -26.11 -4.56 12.03
N PRO A 300 -26.38 -4.60 13.35
CA PRO A 300 -27.00 -5.75 13.99
C PRO A 300 -28.33 -6.22 13.38
N ASP A 301 -29.04 -5.37 12.65
CA ASP A 301 -30.30 -5.72 12.00
C ASP A 301 -30.07 -6.61 10.77
N ARG A 302 -28.85 -6.60 10.23
CA ARG A 302 -28.44 -7.32 9.02
C ARG A 302 -27.51 -8.49 9.31
N THR A 303 -26.62 -8.35 10.30
CA THR A 303 -25.76 -9.44 10.75
C THR A 303 -25.41 -9.33 12.22
N LYS A 304 -25.26 -10.47 12.89
CA LYS A 304 -24.71 -10.58 14.25
C LYS A 304 -23.25 -11.02 14.26
N HIS A 305 -22.58 -10.99 13.11
CA HIS A 305 -21.24 -11.52 12.95
C HIS A 305 -20.34 -10.47 12.32
N VAL A 306 -19.29 -10.10 13.04
CA VAL A 306 -18.36 -9.07 12.61
C VAL A 306 -16.93 -9.53 12.83
N TRP A 307 -16.05 -9.08 11.94
CA TRP A 307 -14.64 -9.46 11.92
C TRP A 307 -13.75 -8.24 11.71
N LEU A 308 -12.80 -8.03 12.63
CA LEU A 308 -11.82 -6.96 12.55
C LEU A 308 -10.56 -7.45 11.83
N CYS A 309 -10.16 -6.74 10.78
CA CYS A 309 -8.86 -6.87 10.13
C CYS A 309 -8.03 -5.61 10.37
N ALA A 310 -7.76 -5.27 11.63
CA ALA A 310 -6.93 -4.13 11.99
C ALA A 310 -6.14 -4.44 13.27
N GLY A 311 -4.87 -4.06 13.30
CA GLY A 311 -4.01 -4.26 14.47
C GLY A 311 -4.14 -3.15 15.52
N GLY A 312 -3.62 -3.41 16.72
CA GLY A 312 -3.45 -2.41 17.78
C GLY A 312 -4.30 -2.68 19.02
N ASP A 313 -3.71 -2.43 20.20
CA ASP A 313 -4.37 -2.72 21.47
C ASP A 313 -5.60 -1.82 21.69
N LEU A 314 -5.51 -0.55 21.30
CA LEU A 314 -6.62 0.42 21.36
C LEU A 314 -7.77 0.02 20.43
N THR A 315 -7.44 -0.43 19.23
CA THR A 315 -8.40 -0.91 18.23
C THR A 315 -9.23 -2.07 18.78
N PHE A 316 -8.63 -2.99 19.54
CA PHE A 316 -9.37 -4.12 20.12
C PHE A 316 -10.39 -3.66 21.16
N ALA A 317 -10.03 -2.70 22.00
CA ALA A 317 -10.94 -2.18 23.02
C ALA A 317 -12.10 -1.41 22.40
N VAL A 318 -11.83 -0.56 21.42
CA VAL A 318 -12.91 0.17 20.70
C VAL A 318 -13.78 -0.79 19.90
N TRP A 319 -13.19 -1.79 19.23
CA TRP A 319 -13.93 -2.83 18.52
C TRP A 319 -14.80 -3.66 19.46
N GLY A 320 -14.25 -4.07 20.61
CA GLY A 320 -14.98 -4.80 21.65
C GLY A 320 -16.18 -4.01 22.17
N ALA A 321 -16.00 -2.71 22.44
CA ALA A 321 -17.07 -1.82 22.87
C ALA A 321 -18.17 -1.68 21.81
N TYR A 322 -17.79 -1.46 20.54
CA TYR A 322 -18.73 -1.44 19.42
C TYR A 322 -19.51 -2.75 19.32
N CYS A 323 -18.82 -3.89 19.27
CA CYS A 323 -19.44 -5.20 19.11
C CYS A 323 -20.46 -5.52 20.21
N TRP A 324 -20.23 -4.97 21.40
CA TRP A 324 -21.08 -5.23 22.55
C TRP A 324 -22.39 -4.44 22.48
N ASN A 325 -22.34 -3.14 22.17
CA ASN A 325 -23.52 -2.28 22.03
C ASN A 325 -23.44 -1.34 20.82
N PRO A 326 -23.62 -1.85 19.59
CA PRO A 326 -23.52 -1.07 18.36
C PRO A 326 -24.47 0.11 18.32
N ALA A 327 -25.70 -0.04 18.82
CA ALA A 327 -26.73 1.00 18.77
C ALA A 327 -26.35 2.28 19.53
N GLN A 328 -25.59 2.13 20.62
CA GLN A 328 -25.09 3.25 21.43
C GLN A 328 -23.65 3.65 21.08
N TYR A 329 -23.04 3.02 20.07
CA TYR A 329 -21.66 3.32 19.70
C TYR A 329 -21.53 4.80 19.28
N ALA A 330 -20.73 5.54 20.02
CA ALA A 330 -20.37 6.92 19.75
C ALA A 330 -18.84 6.98 19.68
N PRO A 331 -18.23 7.15 18.48
CA PRO A 331 -16.79 7.00 18.28
C PRO A 331 -15.97 7.79 19.30
N ASP A 332 -16.14 9.11 19.35
CA ASP A 332 -15.35 10.00 20.23
C ASP A 332 -15.52 9.68 21.72
N ALA A 333 -16.75 9.38 22.15
CA ALA A 333 -17.03 9.04 23.55
C ALA A 333 -16.43 7.67 23.93
N THR A 334 -16.53 6.69 23.02
CA THR A 334 -15.98 5.34 23.22
C THR A 334 -14.47 5.40 23.26
N GLU A 335 -13.87 6.12 22.32
CA GLU A 335 -12.44 6.33 22.22
C GLU A 335 -11.90 7.05 23.46
N ARG A 336 -12.56 8.10 23.94
CA ARG A 336 -12.23 8.76 25.22
C ARG A 336 -12.20 7.79 26.38
N ILE A 337 -13.28 7.01 26.56
CA ILE A 337 -13.38 6.03 27.65
C ILE A 337 -12.24 5.01 27.55
N VAL A 338 -11.99 4.48 26.35
CA VAL A 338 -10.94 3.49 26.11
C VAL A 338 -9.56 4.08 26.39
N ILE A 339 -9.22 5.24 25.85
CA ILE A 339 -7.91 5.86 26.07
C ILE A 339 -7.69 6.20 27.54
N GLU A 340 -8.67 6.79 28.23
CA GLU A 340 -8.52 7.11 29.65
C GLU A 340 -8.45 5.87 30.53
N ALA A 341 -9.16 4.80 30.17
CA ALA A 341 -9.07 3.50 30.84
C ALA A 341 -7.69 2.85 30.69
N LEU A 342 -7.05 3.05 29.54
CA LEU A 342 -5.82 2.35 29.16
C LEU A 342 -4.55 3.14 29.46
N LEU A 343 -4.56 4.43 29.16
CA LEU A 343 -3.42 5.34 29.32
C LEU A 343 -3.57 6.23 30.56
N GLY A 344 -4.72 6.25 31.21
CA GLY A 344 -4.99 6.97 32.46
C GLY A 344 -5.85 8.23 32.28
N PRO A 345 -6.52 8.72 33.33
CA PRO A 345 -7.39 9.90 33.25
C PRO A 345 -6.72 11.12 32.61
N GLY A 346 -7.47 11.82 31.75
CA GLY A 346 -7.00 13.00 31.05
C GLY A 346 -6.10 12.71 29.85
N THR A 347 -5.78 11.47 29.50
CA THR A 347 -4.94 11.19 28.32
C THR A 347 -5.68 11.30 26.98
N TYR A 348 -7.01 11.38 26.97
CA TYR A 348 -7.78 11.46 25.73
C TYR A 348 -7.50 12.73 24.92
N GLU A 349 -7.60 13.91 25.52
CA GLU A 349 -7.39 15.17 24.77
C GLU A 349 -6.00 15.27 24.10
N PRO A 350 -4.88 14.95 24.78
CA PRO A 350 -3.59 14.95 24.10
C PRO A 350 -3.49 13.83 23.07
N TYR A 351 -4.10 12.66 23.29
CA TYR A 351 -4.16 11.60 22.28
C TYR A 351 -4.92 12.05 21.03
N ALA A 352 -6.12 12.59 21.18
CA ALA A 352 -6.94 13.06 20.06
C ALA A 352 -6.24 14.19 19.30
N ALA A 353 -5.48 15.04 19.99
CA ALA A 353 -4.62 16.03 19.34
C ALA A 353 -3.48 15.36 18.55
N LEU A 354 -2.74 14.42 19.14
CA LEU A 354 -1.70 13.66 18.44
C LEU A 354 -2.26 12.94 17.19
N GLU A 355 -3.42 12.31 17.31
CA GLU A 355 -4.09 11.62 16.20
C GLU A 355 -4.55 12.60 15.10
N ARG A 356 -5.05 13.80 15.45
CA ARG A 356 -5.36 14.84 14.45
C ARG A 356 -4.11 15.31 13.69
N GLU A 357 -2.99 15.47 14.39
CA GLU A 357 -1.72 15.83 13.74
C GLU A 357 -1.27 14.68 12.81
N ALA A 358 -1.30 13.44 13.29
CA ALA A 358 -1.03 12.25 12.48
C ALA A 358 -1.89 12.15 11.23
N ARG A 359 -3.20 12.42 11.33
CA ARG A 359 -4.13 12.46 10.18
C ARG A 359 -3.78 13.57 9.19
N THR A 360 -3.43 14.75 9.71
CA THR A 360 -2.99 15.87 8.88
C THR A 360 -1.69 15.54 8.14
N TRP A 361 -0.77 14.79 8.76
CA TRP A 361 0.45 14.32 8.10
C TRP A 361 0.16 13.26 7.06
N ALA A 362 -0.66 12.25 7.41
CA ALA A 362 -1.11 11.27 6.46
C ALA A 362 -1.67 11.98 5.24
N TYR A 363 -2.53 12.99 5.39
CA TYR A 363 -2.98 13.85 4.29
C TYR A 363 -1.85 14.53 3.50
N ARG A 364 -0.87 15.13 4.16
CA ARG A 364 0.24 15.82 3.48
C ARG A 364 1.19 14.86 2.75
N PHE A 365 1.36 13.63 3.23
CA PHE A 365 2.26 12.62 2.67
C PHE A 365 1.56 11.58 1.77
N ALA A 366 0.22 11.46 1.87
CA ALA A 366 -0.64 10.61 1.04
C ALA A 366 -1.45 11.41 0.01
N GLY A 367 -1.43 12.74 0.05
CA GLY A 367 -2.17 13.50 -0.94
C GLY A 367 -1.52 13.34 -2.31
N ASP A 368 -2.32 13.11 -3.35
CA ASP A 368 -1.99 13.38 -4.77
C ASP A 368 -1.60 14.85 -5.05
N ARG A 369 -1.31 15.63 -4.00
CA ARG A 369 -0.75 16.97 -4.12
C ARG A 369 0.74 16.82 -4.27
N HIS A 370 1.15 16.85 -5.53
CA HIS A 370 2.48 17.34 -5.85
C HIS A 370 2.70 18.68 -5.10
N PRO A 371 3.85 18.90 -4.44
CA PRO A 371 4.17 20.19 -3.78
C PRO A 371 4.17 21.41 -4.73
N LEU A 372 4.01 21.18 -6.03
CA LEU A 372 3.88 22.20 -7.06
C LEU A 372 2.41 22.62 -7.31
N ALA A 373 1.41 21.95 -6.70
CA ALA A 373 -0.03 22.15 -6.97
C ALA A 373 -0.70 23.30 -6.20
N ALA A 374 -0.10 23.79 -5.10
CA ALA A 374 -0.78 24.73 -4.20
C ALA A 374 -0.96 26.12 -4.88
N PRO A 375 -2.20 26.59 -5.13
CA PRO A 375 -2.42 27.92 -5.66
C PRO A 375 -1.93 28.96 -4.66
N GLY A 376 -0.99 29.81 -5.07
CA GLY A 376 -0.44 30.88 -4.23
C GLY A 376 0.93 30.60 -3.61
N GLY A 377 1.60 29.52 -3.98
CA GLY A 377 3.02 29.33 -3.66
C GLY A 377 3.30 29.40 -2.16
N THR A 378 2.54 28.67 -1.34
CA THR A 378 3.05 28.33 0.00
C THR A 378 4.39 27.65 -0.21
N THR A 379 5.46 28.38 0.11
CA THR A 379 6.81 27.90 -0.08
C THR A 379 6.98 26.63 0.75
N GLN A 380 7.88 25.75 0.30
CA GLN A 380 8.31 24.59 1.09
C GLN A 380 8.60 25.00 2.55
N ASP A 381 9.14 26.20 2.78
CA ASP A 381 9.37 26.76 4.12
C ASP A 381 8.10 26.93 4.97
N THR A 382 6.97 27.32 4.37
CA THR A 382 5.69 27.45 5.07
C THR A 382 5.16 26.08 5.49
N GLU A 383 5.28 25.08 4.60
CA GLU A 383 4.89 23.71 4.91
C GLU A 383 5.81 23.10 5.98
N LEU A 384 7.12 23.30 5.86
CA LEU A 384 8.11 22.89 6.85
C LEU A 384 7.89 23.57 8.20
N ALA A 385 7.51 24.84 8.22
CA ALA A 385 7.16 25.54 9.45
C ALA A 385 5.89 24.96 10.08
N ALA A 386 4.85 24.69 9.28
CA ALA A 386 3.63 24.05 9.75
C ALA A 386 3.88 22.63 10.27
N LEU A 387 4.76 21.87 9.63
CA LEU A 387 5.19 20.54 10.08
C LEU A 387 6.05 20.61 11.33
N ALA A 388 6.93 21.62 11.44
CA ALA A 388 7.72 21.84 12.65
C ALA A 388 6.84 22.13 13.86
N ALA A 389 5.86 23.01 13.68
CA ALA A 389 4.87 23.32 14.69
C ALA A 389 4.10 22.06 15.08
N SER A 390 3.62 21.32 14.07
CA SER A 390 2.90 20.07 14.27
C SER A 390 3.73 19.00 14.98
N ALA A 391 5.02 18.88 14.68
CA ALA A 391 5.93 17.96 15.35
C ALA A 391 6.21 18.31 16.80
N THR A 392 6.38 19.60 17.05
CA THR A 392 6.49 20.11 18.40
C THR A 392 5.21 19.81 19.19
N THR A 393 4.04 20.08 18.61
CA THR A 393 2.75 19.75 19.22
C THR A 393 2.62 18.26 19.50
N ALA A 394 2.88 17.39 18.52
CA ALA A 394 2.80 15.94 18.68
C ALA A 394 3.73 15.41 19.77
N ARG A 395 4.98 15.88 19.81
CA ARG A 395 5.95 15.55 20.86
C ARG A 395 5.46 16.01 22.24
N GLN A 396 4.90 17.21 22.34
CA GLN A 396 4.28 17.70 23.58
C GLN A 396 3.09 16.83 24.00
N GLN A 397 2.20 16.47 23.07
CA GLN A 397 1.06 15.60 23.36
C GLN A 397 1.50 14.21 23.83
N PHE A 398 2.48 13.60 23.15
CA PHE A 398 3.04 12.33 23.59
C PHE A 398 3.65 12.40 24.99
N ASN A 399 4.45 13.44 25.28
CA ASN A 399 5.02 13.62 26.61
C ASN A 399 3.91 13.78 27.67
N LEU A 400 2.84 14.53 27.38
CA LEU A 400 1.68 14.64 28.28
C LEU A 400 1.01 13.28 28.51
N ILE A 401 0.82 12.47 27.47
CA ILE A 401 0.28 11.11 27.59
C ILE A 401 1.19 10.28 28.49
N ARG A 402 2.48 10.19 28.15
CA ARG A 402 3.48 9.41 28.89
C ARG A 402 3.53 9.79 30.37
N ASP A 403 3.62 11.09 30.65
CA ASP A 403 3.76 11.61 32.02
C ASP A 403 2.47 11.36 32.83
N ARG A 404 1.29 11.53 32.21
CA ARG A 404 -0.01 11.19 32.84
C ARG A 404 -0.11 9.70 33.11
N THR A 405 0.23 8.85 32.14
CA THR A 405 0.26 7.39 32.31
C THR A 405 1.20 6.98 33.45
N ALA A 406 2.37 7.60 33.57
CA ALA A 406 3.33 7.32 34.64
C ALA A 406 2.84 7.81 36.02
N ALA A 407 2.15 8.96 36.08
CA ALA A 407 1.62 9.52 37.32
C ALA A 407 0.38 8.76 37.84
N THR A 408 -0.38 8.15 36.94
CA THR A 408 -1.50 7.31 37.33
C THR A 408 -0.98 6.01 37.90
N ARG A 409 -1.29 5.72 39.19
CA ARG A 409 -1.14 4.36 39.69
C ARG A 409 -1.93 3.46 38.75
N PRO A 410 -1.33 2.38 38.20
CA PRO A 410 -2.10 1.47 37.36
C PRO A 410 -3.33 1.07 38.17
N ARG A 411 -4.52 1.43 37.68
CA ARG A 411 -5.74 0.79 38.16
C ARG A 411 -5.44 -0.70 38.04
N PRO A 412 -5.59 -1.49 39.12
CA PRO A 412 -5.25 -2.90 39.04
C PRO A 412 -6.04 -3.50 37.87
N ALA A 413 -5.32 -3.89 36.82
CA ALA A 413 -5.74 -4.77 35.74
C ALA A 413 -6.74 -4.27 34.66
N LEU A 414 -6.51 -3.11 34.01
CA LEU A 414 -7.14 -2.89 32.68
C LEU A 414 -6.25 -3.34 31.51
N LEU A 415 -4.96 -2.98 31.49
CA LEU A 415 -3.97 -3.53 30.54
C LEU A 415 -2.91 -4.36 31.25
N PRO A 416 -2.52 -5.52 30.69
CA PRO A 416 -1.23 -6.11 31.03
C PRO A 416 -0.09 -5.13 30.70
N PRO A 417 1.03 -5.12 31.43
CA PRO A 417 2.14 -4.18 31.19
C PRO A 417 2.70 -4.19 29.77
N ALA A 418 2.65 -5.34 29.08
CA ALA A 418 3.19 -5.51 27.73
C ALA A 418 2.39 -4.74 26.66
N PRO A 419 1.06 -4.90 26.52
CA PRO A 419 0.21 -4.06 25.65
C PRO A 419 0.34 -2.54 25.88
N LEU A 420 0.43 -2.10 27.14
CA LEU A 420 0.64 -0.67 27.44
C LEU A 420 1.99 -0.19 26.91
N LYS A 421 3.06 -0.94 27.18
CA LYS A 421 4.41 -0.64 26.66
C LYS A 421 4.42 -0.62 25.13
N ALA A 422 3.75 -1.57 24.48
CA ALA A 422 3.65 -1.64 23.03
C ALA A 422 2.89 -0.42 22.46
N THR A 423 1.80 -0.01 23.09
CA THR A 423 1.03 1.18 22.70
C THR A 423 1.86 2.45 22.81
N LEU A 424 2.54 2.68 23.94
CA LEU A 424 3.41 3.85 24.12
C LEU A 424 4.59 3.84 23.13
N ALA A 425 5.18 2.67 22.84
CA ALA A 425 6.24 2.54 21.86
C ALA A 425 5.77 2.88 20.43
N ARG A 426 4.54 2.50 20.06
CA ARG A 426 3.94 2.88 18.77
C ARG A 426 3.77 4.39 18.67
N LEU A 427 3.17 5.03 19.69
CA LEU A 427 2.98 6.49 19.71
C LEU A 427 4.32 7.25 19.65
N GLU A 428 5.35 6.78 20.35
CA GLU A 428 6.71 7.35 20.25
C GLU A 428 7.30 7.18 18.84
N GLY A 429 7.08 6.03 18.22
CA GLY A 429 7.46 5.76 16.85
C GLY A 429 6.84 6.76 15.88
N ASP A 430 5.54 7.02 16.00
CA ASP A 430 4.80 7.97 15.16
C ASP A 430 5.39 9.39 15.28
N VAL A 431 5.70 9.85 16.50
CA VAL A 431 6.34 11.15 16.72
C VAL A 431 7.77 11.19 16.15
N THR A 432 8.56 10.13 16.36
CA THR A 432 9.94 10.04 15.86
C THR A 432 9.97 10.10 14.33
N LEU A 433 9.01 9.44 13.68
CA LEU A 433 8.90 9.42 12.22
C LEU A 433 8.61 10.82 11.67
N LEU A 434 7.77 11.58 12.34
CA LEU A 434 7.52 12.96 11.97
C LEU A 434 8.73 13.87 12.19
N GLU A 435 9.43 13.74 13.31
CA GLU A 435 10.66 14.50 13.55
C GLU A 435 11.71 14.20 12.49
N ARG A 436 11.79 12.94 12.03
CA ARG A 436 12.65 12.55 10.91
C ARG A 436 12.19 13.18 9.60
N ALA A 437 10.89 13.18 9.32
CA ALA A 437 10.34 13.80 8.12
C ALA A 437 10.65 15.31 8.13
N LEU A 438 10.47 15.98 9.26
CA LEU A 438 10.84 17.38 9.44
C LEU A 438 12.34 17.62 9.26
N ASP A 439 13.21 16.77 9.83
CA ASP A 439 14.66 16.85 9.64
C ASP A 439 15.00 16.75 8.15
N GLN A 440 14.48 15.72 7.47
CA GLN A 440 14.66 15.52 6.02
C GLN A 440 14.23 16.75 5.22
N GLY A 441 13.09 17.33 5.56
CA GLY A 441 12.59 18.55 4.93
C GLY A 441 13.48 19.77 5.16
N ARG A 442 13.98 19.96 6.37
CA ARG A 442 14.90 21.07 6.73
C ARG A 442 16.27 20.92 6.06
N THR A 443 16.85 19.73 6.15
CA THR A 443 18.21 19.47 5.66
C THR A 443 18.24 19.21 4.15
N GLY A 444 17.09 18.89 3.52
CA GLY A 444 17.07 18.33 2.18
C GLY A 444 17.75 16.96 2.11
N ARG A 445 17.75 16.20 3.22
CA ARG A 445 18.39 14.88 3.24
C ARG A 445 17.57 13.93 2.39
N VAL A 446 18.26 13.26 1.49
CA VAL A 446 17.72 12.23 0.63
C VAL A 446 18.15 10.87 1.17
N GLY A 447 17.21 9.93 1.27
CA GLY A 447 17.47 8.54 1.60
C GLY A 447 17.46 7.68 0.34
N VAL A 448 18.43 6.78 0.22
CA VAL A 448 18.58 5.91 -0.94
C VAL A 448 18.60 4.44 -0.55
N THR A 449 17.92 3.62 -1.35
CA THR A 449 18.01 2.15 -1.30
C THR A 449 18.37 1.59 -2.67
N VAL A 450 19.33 0.67 -2.69
CA VAL A 450 19.72 -0.11 -3.88
C VAL A 450 19.62 -1.58 -3.50
N THR A 451 18.73 -2.35 -4.15
CA THR A 451 18.65 -3.79 -3.89
C THR A 451 19.82 -4.51 -4.57
N PRO A 452 20.32 -5.62 -3.99
CA PRO A 452 21.18 -6.53 -4.73
C PRO A 452 20.52 -6.98 -6.04
N PHE A 453 21.33 -7.31 -7.04
CA PHE A 453 20.83 -7.88 -8.27
C PHE A 453 20.15 -9.22 -8.01
N SER A 454 18.92 -9.35 -8.51
CA SER A 454 18.25 -10.63 -8.70
C SER A 454 18.55 -11.18 -10.09
N THR A 455 18.69 -12.49 -10.20
CA THR A 455 18.93 -13.20 -11.46
C THR A 455 17.78 -14.16 -11.72
N ASN A 456 17.10 -14.00 -12.85
CA ASN A 456 15.97 -14.85 -13.24
C ASN A 456 16.20 -15.40 -14.66
N PRO A 457 15.83 -16.67 -14.95
CA PRO A 457 15.82 -17.17 -16.32
C PRO A 457 14.94 -16.28 -17.22
N ASP A 458 15.40 -15.97 -18.43
CA ASP A 458 14.69 -15.15 -19.41
C ASP A 458 14.96 -15.69 -20.81
N GLY A 459 14.02 -16.47 -21.36
CA GLY A 459 14.25 -17.21 -22.60
C GLY A 459 15.46 -18.15 -22.49
N THR A 460 16.44 -17.99 -23.37
CA THR A 460 17.70 -18.75 -23.34
C THR A 460 18.76 -18.12 -22.43
N GLY A 461 18.57 -16.89 -21.97
CA GLY A 461 19.53 -16.13 -21.18
C GLY A 461 19.11 -15.93 -19.73
N VAL A 462 19.75 -14.97 -19.08
CA VAL A 462 19.49 -14.58 -17.69
C VAL A 462 19.16 -13.10 -17.63
N ARG A 463 18.04 -12.74 -17.00
CA ARG A 463 17.70 -11.37 -16.65
C ARG A 463 18.32 -11.01 -15.31
N HIS A 464 19.13 -9.97 -15.31
CA HIS A 464 19.63 -9.30 -14.11
C HIS A 464 18.73 -8.11 -13.79
N GLN A 465 18.28 -7.97 -12.56
CA GLN A 465 17.44 -6.84 -12.15
C GLN A 465 17.81 -6.30 -10.78
N ALA A 466 17.86 -4.97 -10.67
CA ALA A 466 17.98 -4.24 -9.40
C ALA A 466 16.88 -3.17 -9.30
N ASP A 467 16.33 -3.03 -8.11
CA ASP A 467 15.37 -1.99 -7.77
C ASP A 467 16.09 -0.89 -6.99
N LEU A 468 15.85 0.37 -7.37
CA LEU A 468 16.49 1.54 -6.78
C LEU A 468 15.40 2.48 -6.27
N THR A 469 15.61 3.10 -5.11
CA THR A 469 14.68 4.10 -4.58
C THR A 469 15.48 5.29 -4.08
N ILE A 470 15.07 6.48 -4.47
CA ILE A 470 15.57 7.76 -3.96
C ILE A 470 14.39 8.55 -3.41
N ARG A 471 14.48 8.97 -2.16
CA ARG A 471 13.36 9.60 -1.43
C ARG A 471 13.82 10.82 -0.67
N GLY A 472 13.12 11.93 -0.90
CA GLY A 472 13.24 13.16 -0.16
C GLY A 472 12.07 13.34 0.79
N PHE A 473 11.81 14.59 1.16
CA PHE A 473 10.74 14.91 2.10
C PHE A 473 9.34 14.77 1.49
N LEU A 474 9.14 15.28 0.27
CA LEU A 474 7.82 15.32 -0.41
C LEU A 474 7.76 14.41 -1.64
N ASP A 475 8.92 13.96 -2.13
CA ASP A 475 9.04 13.27 -3.41
C ASP A 475 9.82 11.96 -3.26
N ALA A 476 9.46 10.97 -4.07
CA ALA A 476 10.17 9.72 -4.13
C ALA A 476 10.14 9.17 -5.56
N TYR A 477 11.29 8.71 -6.03
CA TYR A 477 11.39 8.01 -7.30
C TYR A 477 11.75 6.55 -7.03
N ALA A 478 10.96 5.64 -7.59
CA ALA A 478 11.33 4.23 -7.69
C ALA A 478 11.82 3.95 -9.10
N LEU A 479 13.06 3.50 -9.24
CA LEU A 479 13.64 3.07 -10.51
C LEU A 479 13.78 1.54 -10.52
N ARG A 480 13.87 0.98 -11.72
CA ARG A 480 14.18 -0.43 -11.97
C ARG A 480 15.17 -0.50 -13.10
N TYR A 481 16.30 -1.15 -12.85
CA TYR A 481 17.23 -1.53 -13.90
C TYR A 481 17.03 -3.00 -14.22
N ALA A 482 16.88 -3.35 -15.50
CA ALA A 482 16.94 -4.73 -15.94
C ALA A 482 17.68 -4.88 -17.27
N ILE A 483 18.52 -5.91 -17.35
CA ILE A 483 19.31 -6.25 -18.53
C ILE A 483 19.34 -7.77 -18.72
N HIS A 484 19.38 -8.20 -19.98
CA HIS A 484 19.44 -9.60 -20.36
C HIS A 484 20.88 -9.98 -20.73
N GLU A 485 21.38 -11.05 -20.14
CA GLU A 485 22.64 -11.69 -20.48
C GLU A 485 22.36 -12.94 -21.33
N GLU A 486 22.85 -12.95 -22.55
CA GLU A 486 22.76 -14.10 -23.44
C GLU A 486 23.70 -15.23 -22.97
N PRO A 487 23.50 -16.49 -23.41
CA PRO A 487 24.44 -17.59 -23.14
C PRO A 487 25.89 -17.33 -23.56
N THR A 488 26.09 -16.39 -24.50
CA THR A 488 27.40 -15.94 -24.99
C THR A 488 28.11 -15.01 -24.01
N GLY A 489 27.44 -14.55 -22.95
CA GLY A 489 27.89 -13.49 -22.04
C GLY A 489 27.64 -12.07 -22.57
N GLN A 490 27.03 -11.92 -23.75
CA GLN A 490 26.67 -10.62 -24.29
C GLN A 490 25.45 -10.06 -23.56
N PHE A 491 25.51 -8.77 -23.22
CA PHE A 491 24.37 -8.05 -22.65
C PHE A 491 23.56 -7.33 -23.72
N ARG A 492 22.24 -7.26 -23.50
CA ARG A 492 21.29 -6.45 -24.25
C ARG A 492 20.12 -6.07 -23.36
N ARG A 493 19.37 -5.04 -23.74
CA ARG A 493 18.11 -4.71 -23.06
C ARG A 493 17.11 -5.88 -23.07
N CYS A 494 16.30 -5.98 -22.02
CA CYS A 494 15.20 -6.94 -21.94
C CYS A 494 14.13 -6.65 -23.02
N GLN A 495 13.29 -7.65 -23.31
CA GLN A 495 12.16 -7.46 -24.22
C GLN A 495 11.23 -6.34 -23.72
N TRP A 496 10.78 -5.46 -24.63
CA TRP A 496 9.94 -4.29 -24.34
C TRP A 496 10.60 -3.15 -23.55
N HIS A 497 11.88 -3.30 -23.22
CA HIS A 497 12.66 -2.24 -22.61
C HIS A 497 13.21 -1.30 -23.69
N PHE A 498 13.36 -0.02 -23.34
CA PHE A 498 14.09 0.95 -24.14
C PHE A 498 15.44 1.27 -23.50
N GLY A 499 16.34 1.81 -24.33
CA GLY A 499 17.61 2.34 -23.86
C GLY A 499 18.43 1.36 -23.02
N ALA A 500 19.06 1.90 -21.97
CA ALA A 500 19.91 1.17 -21.03
C ALA A 500 19.17 0.15 -20.15
N GLY A 501 17.84 -0.01 -20.30
CA GLY A 501 17.02 -0.85 -19.42
C GLY A 501 16.75 -0.25 -18.03
N LEU A 502 17.07 1.03 -17.82
CA LEU A 502 16.74 1.78 -16.61
C LEU A 502 15.38 2.47 -16.77
N GLY A 503 14.36 1.94 -16.11
CA GLY A 503 13.01 2.47 -16.09
C GLY A 503 12.62 3.12 -14.77
N LYS A 504 11.59 3.96 -14.81
CA LYS A 504 11.08 4.69 -13.64
C LYS A 504 9.62 4.31 -13.36
N ARG A 505 9.38 3.68 -12.20
CA ARG A 505 8.11 3.04 -11.82
C ARG A 505 7.19 3.89 -10.95
N ALA A 506 7.71 4.95 -10.31
CA ALA A 506 6.94 5.79 -9.39
C ALA A 506 7.50 7.23 -9.34
N PRO A 507 6.68 8.27 -9.07
CA PRO A 507 5.27 8.19 -8.64
C PRO A 507 4.28 7.68 -9.69
N SER A 508 4.38 8.11 -10.95
CA SER A 508 3.57 7.58 -12.04
C SER A 508 4.23 6.35 -12.66
N TYR A 509 3.41 5.42 -13.16
CA TYR A 509 3.91 4.21 -13.79
C TYR A 509 4.49 4.48 -15.17
N ARG A 510 3.95 5.42 -15.95
CA ARG A 510 4.36 5.58 -17.37
C ARG A 510 4.75 6.97 -17.81
N ASN A 511 4.60 7.98 -16.95
CA ASN A 511 5.04 9.34 -17.28
C ASN A 511 6.46 9.36 -17.81
N TRP A 512 7.41 8.78 -17.08
CA TRP A 512 8.69 8.36 -17.66
C TRP A 512 8.68 6.84 -17.73
N TYR A 513 9.08 6.28 -18.85
CA TYR A 513 8.79 4.88 -19.16
C TYR A 513 9.40 3.90 -18.13
N ASP A 514 8.58 3.01 -17.57
CA ASP A 514 8.93 2.08 -16.49
C ASP A 514 9.91 0.97 -16.89
N ALA A 515 10.06 0.74 -18.19
CA ALA A 515 10.94 -0.27 -18.75
C ALA A 515 12.14 0.32 -19.51
N GLY A 516 12.43 1.62 -19.36
CA GLY A 516 13.58 2.24 -20.03
C GLY A 516 13.35 3.70 -20.35
N PHE A 517 13.43 4.57 -19.35
CA PHE A 517 13.18 6.00 -19.59
C PHE A 517 14.44 6.73 -20.03
N LEU A 518 15.65 6.16 -19.88
CA LEU A 518 16.93 6.83 -20.11
C LEU A 518 17.93 5.91 -20.85
N ASP A 519 18.71 6.51 -21.74
CA ASP A 519 19.93 5.94 -22.30
C ASP A 519 21.00 7.00 -22.52
N VAL A 520 22.26 6.55 -22.56
CA VAL A 520 23.41 7.34 -22.98
C VAL A 520 24.13 6.59 -24.09
N GLU A 521 24.31 7.23 -25.24
CA GLU A 521 25.04 6.66 -26.35
C GLU A 521 26.36 7.37 -26.56
N VAL A 522 27.46 6.62 -26.59
CA VAL A 522 28.80 7.11 -26.93
C VAL A 522 29.22 6.48 -28.25
N ASN A 523 29.45 7.31 -29.27
CA ASN A 523 29.68 6.88 -30.65
C ASN A 523 28.59 5.94 -31.19
N GLY A 524 27.34 6.15 -30.77
CA GLY A 524 26.19 5.31 -31.14
C GLY A 524 26.11 3.97 -30.40
N VAL A 525 26.99 3.71 -29.44
CA VAL A 525 26.92 2.51 -28.58
C VAL A 525 26.14 2.84 -27.32
N SER A 526 25.03 2.13 -27.11
CA SER A 526 24.16 2.24 -25.94
C SER A 526 24.77 1.58 -24.69
N LEU A 527 24.35 2.03 -23.52
CA LEU A 527 24.69 1.39 -22.24
C LEU A 527 24.06 -0.01 -22.09
N ASP A 528 23.10 -0.38 -22.96
CA ASP A 528 22.47 -1.71 -22.95
C ASP A 528 23.42 -2.87 -23.33
N THR A 529 24.63 -2.54 -23.75
CA THR A 529 25.69 -3.50 -24.10
C THR A 529 26.49 -4.01 -22.90
N CYS A 530 26.26 -3.46 -21.71
CA CYS A 530 26.96 -3.88 -20.50
C CYS A 530 26.09 -3.76 -19.24
N LYS A 531 26.39 -4.59 -18.24
CA LYS A 531 25.70 -4.54 -16.94
C LYS A 531 26.20 -3.37 -16.10
N ALA A 532 25.27 -2.65 -15.48
CA ALA A 532 25.58 -1.58 -14.54
C ALA A 532 26.05 -2.12 -13.18
N GLU A 533 26.88 -1.35 -12.49
CA GLU A 533 27.15 -1.47 -11.06
C GLU A 533 26.47 -0.31 -10.31
N PHE A 534 25.62 -0.61 -9.34
CA PHE A 534 24.95 0.41 -8.53
C PHE A 534 25.48 0.45 -7.11
N ARG A 535 25.65 1.66 -6.58
CA ARG A 535 25.98 1.91 -5.17
C ARG A 535 25.26 3.14 -4.63
N VAL A 536 25.19 3.22 -3.31
CA VAL A 536 24.82 4.45 -2.61
C VAL A 536 26.08 5.27 -2.40
N ASP A 537 26.04 6.53 -2.83
CA ASP A 537 27.06 7.53 -2.50
C ASP A 537 26.53 8.42 -1.40
N LYS A 538 27.36 8.75 -0.40
CA LYS A 538 26.96 9.54 0.75
C LYS A 538 27.99 10.63 1.00
N ASP A 539 27.55 11.88 1.00
CA ASP A 539 28.44 13.00 1.27
C ASP A 539 28.64 13.24 2.79
N ALA A 540 29.49 14.21 3.12
CA ALA A 540 29.82 14.56 4.50
C ALA A 540 28.62 15.09 5.32
N THR A 541 27.56 15.57 4.66
CA THR A 541 26.32 16.03 5.31
C THR A 541 25.35 14.88 5.59
N GLY A 542 25.65 13.71 5.02
CA GLY A 542 24.84 12.51 5.07
C GLY A 542 23.75 12.47 4.00
N HIS A 543 23.79 13.35 3.01
CA HIS A 543 22.92 13.32 1.85
C HIS A 543 23.36 12.17 0.92
N GLU A 544 22.39 11.37 0.47
CA GLU A 544 22.63 10.14 -0.29
C GLU A 544 22.19 10.27 -1.75
N ARG A 545 22.97 9.68 -2.66
CA ARG A 545 22.72 9.63 -4.10
C ARG A 545 22.83 8.20 -4.61
N ILE A 546 22.16 7.90 -5.73
CA ILE A 546 22.37 6.65 -6.45
C ILE A 546 23.48 6.87 -7.47
N VAL A 547 24.51 6.02 -7.48
CA VAL A 547 25.54 6.04 -8.53
C VAL A 547 25.50 4.73 -9.29
N GLY A 548 25.25 4.80 -10.60
CA GLY A 548 25.36 3.70 -11.54
C GLY A 548 26.60 3.85 -12.41
N ARG A 549 27.40 2.80 -12.59
CA ARG A 549 28.58 2.77 -13.47
C ARG A 549 28.42 1.70 -14.55
N TRP A 550 28.62 2.08 -15.80
CA TRP A 550 28.58 1.21 -16.98
C TRP A 550 29.93 1.19 -17.66
N ASP A 551 30.61 0.05 -17.63
CA ASP A 551 31.94 -0.10 -18.23
C ASP A 551 31.88 -0.39 -19.75
N ALA A 552 31.14 0.44 -20.50
CA ALA A 552 30.95 0.26 -21.94
C ALA A 552 32.23 0.54 -22.75
N THR A 553 32.22 0.14 -24.02
CA THR A 553 33.20 0.58 -25.03
C THR A 553 32.45 1.47 -26.02
N PRO A 554 32.90 2.71 -26.29
CA PRO A 554 34.26 3.21 -26.14
C PRO A 554 34.52 4.08 -24.89
N ALA A 555 33.63 4.11 -23.91
CA ALA A 555 33.80 4.90 -22.70
C ALA A 555 33.11 4.26 -21.49
N THR A 556 33.67 4.48 -20.31
CA THR A 556 32.96 4.20 -19.07
C THR A 556 32.02 5.37 -18.77
N VAL A 557 30.76 5.08 -18.50
CA VAL A 557 29.75 6.09 -18.18
C VAL A 557 29.29 5.92 -16.74
N THR A 558 29.32 7.01 -15.97
CA THR A 558 28.79 7.05 -14.61
C THR A 558 27.59 7.98 -14.58
N LEU A 559 26.46 7.50 -14.07
CA LEU A 559 25.26 8.31 -13.82
C LEU A 559 25.06 8.44 -12.32
N THR A 560 24.90 9.68 -11.84
CA THR A 560 24.53 9.99 -10.46
C THR A 560 23.11 10.55 -10.47
N PHE A 561 22.23 9.94 -9.68
CA PHE A 561 20.86 10.38 -9.49
C PHE A 561 20.73 11.05 -8.13
N ASP A 562 20.22 12.27 -8.14
CA ASP A 562 19.99 13.11 -6.96
C ASP A 562 18.53 13.62 -6.98
N LEU A 563 17.99 13.95 -5.82
CA LEU A 563 16.64 14.48 -5.67
C LEU A 563 16.69 15.87 -5.04
N THR A 564 16.20 16.84 -5.79
CA THR A 564 16.19 18.25 -5.38
C THR A 564 15.01 18.58 -4.48
N LYS A 565 15.08 19.74 -3.83
CA LYS A 565 13.99 20.29 -3.03
C LYS A 565 12.74 20.61 -3.85
N SER A 566 12.87 20.84 -5.16
CA SER A 566 11.75 21.10 -6.07
C SER A 566 11.05 19.82 -6.53
N GLY A 567 11.53 18.65 -6.09
CA GLY A 567 11.03 17.34 -6.50
C GLY A 567 11.65 16.81 -7.79
N ALA A 568 12.64 17.50 -8.37
CA ALA A 568 13.31 17.04 -9.58
C ALA A 568 14.26 15.87 -9.29
N LEU A 569 14.20 14.83 -10.14
CA LEU A 569 15.27 13.84 -10.23
C LEU A 569 16.37 14.40 -11.15
N VAL A 570 17.47 14.85 -10.56
CA VAL A 570 18.66 15.33 -11.28
C VAL A 570 19.50 14.12 -11.69
N ILE A 571 20.00 14.17 -12.92
CA ILE A 571 20.83 13.14 -13.53
C ILE A 571 22.12 13.78 -14.00
N ASP A 572 23.19 13.47 -13.29
CA ASP A 572 24.56 13.84 -13.63
C ASP A 572 25.23 12.70 -14.36
N GLY A 573 25.68 12.95 -15.59
CA GLY A 573 26.48 12.00 -16.35
C GLY A 573 27.94 12.39 -16.40
N ALA A 574 28.84 11.44 -16.18
CA ALA A 574 30.27 11.55 -16.42
C ALA A 574 30.71 10.49 -17.44
N VAL A 575 31.50 10.90 -18.42
CA VAL A 575 32.00 10.06 -19.52
C VAL A 575 33.52 10.02 -19.44
N GLU A 576 34.06 8.84 -19.13
CA GLU A 576 35.50 8.53 -19.09
C GLU A 576 35.87 7.79 -20.39
N PRO A 577 36.44 8.48 -21.40
CA PRO A 577 36.73 7.85 -22.68
C PRO A 577 37.84 6.81 -22.58
N LYS A 578 37.62 5.63 -23.18
CA LYS A 578 38.66 4.64 -23.48
C LYS A 578 39.27 4.83 -24.88
N GLY A 579 38.69 5.75 -25.66
CA GLY A 579 39.13 6.14 -27.01
C GLY A 579 38.54 7.51 -27.41
N ALA A 580 38.60 7.85 -28.70
CA ALA A 580 38.01 9.08 -29.20
C ALA A 580 36.48 9.06 -29.08
N VAL A 581 35.90 10.12 -28.49
CA VAL A 581 34.45 10.35 -28.47
C VAL A 581 34.13 11.31 -29.61
N GLU A 582 33.44 10.81 -30.62
CA GLU A 582 32.96 11.58 -31.78
C GLU A 582 31.53 12.07 -31.56
N LYS A 583 30.74 11.31 -30.81
CA LYS A 583 29.33 11.59 -30.59
C LYS A 583 28.89 11.17 -29.18
N LEU A 584 28.15 12.06 -28.51
CA LEU A 584 27.51 11.79 -27.23
C LEU A 584 26.04 12.20 -27.31
N GLU A 585 25.14 11.27 -27.02
CA GLU A 585 23.70 11.51 -26.96
C GLU A 585 23.12 11.01 -25.64
N VAL A 586 22.12 11.72 -25.13
CA VAL A 586 21.23 11.24 -24.07
C VAL A 586 19.84 11.13 -24.65
N LYS A 587 19.20 9.96 -24.47
CA LYS A 587 17.86 9.67 -24.94
C LYS A 587 16.92 9.43 -23.78
N LEU A 588 15.72 9.99 -23.87
CA LEU A 588 14.68 9.90 -22.86
C LEU A 588 13.36 9.45 -23.47
N TRP A 589 12.58 8.64 -22.76
CA TRP A 589 11.26 8.18 -23.20
C TRP A 589 10.18 8.37 -22.14
N CYS A 590 9.03 8.89 -22.58
CA CYS A 590 7.94 9.26 -21.71
C CYS A 590 6.58 8.92 -22.37
N ILE A 591 5.59 8.55 -21.56
CA ILE A 591 4.19 8.32 -21.99
C ILE A 591 3.33 9.20 -21.07
N PRO A 592 3.27 10.51 -21.33
CA PRO A 592 2.77 11.48 -20.36
C PRO A 592 1.30 11.26 -20.01
N SER A 593 0.89 11.54 -18.78
CA SER A 593 -0.48 11.40 -18.28
C SER A 593 -1.08 9.99 -18.31
N ALA A 594 -0.32 8.95 -18.66
CA ALA A 594 -0.89 7.65 -18.98
C ALA A 594 -0.87 6.68 -17.78
N GLY A 595 -2.02 6.40 -17.19
CA GLY A 595 -2.16 5.44 -16.08
C GLY A 595 -2.37 3.98 -16.48
N SER A 596 -3.23 3.27 -15.78
CA SER A 596 -3.62 1.90 -16.13
C SER A 596 -4.72 1.88 -17.21
N GLY A 597 -4.61 0.99 -18.19
CA GLY A 597 -5.68 0.68 -19.15
C GLY A 597 -5.31 0.84 -20.63
N ASP A 598 -6.32 0.70 -21.48
CA ASP A 598 -6.23 0.98 -22.92
C ASP A 598 -6.53 2.45 -23.18
N TRP A 599 -5.61 3.16 -23.85
CA TRP A 599 -5.78 4.53 -24.31
C TRP A 599 -5.88 4.56 -25.83
N LYS A 600 -7.08 4.84 -26.34
CA LYS A 600 -7.40 4.70 -27.78
C LYS A 600 -7.36 6.03 -28.53
N ASP A 601 -7.32 7.13 -27.80
CA ASP A 601 -7.57 8.50 -28.23
C ASP A 601 -6.60 9.49 -27.55
N LEU A 602 -5.34 9.05 -27.40
CA LEU A 602 -4.26 9.87 -26.87
C LEU A 602 -4.11 11.17 -27.67
N ASP A 603 -4.12 12.29 -26.97
CA ASP A 603 -3.87 13.61 -27.54
C ASP A 603 -2.64 14.22 -26.90
N ARG A 604 -1.44 13.76 -27.34
CA ARG A 604 -0.14 14.18 -26.81
C ARG A 604 0.27 15.58 -27.26
N TRP A 605 0.79 16.34 -26.30
CA TRP A 605 1.30 17.70 -26.50
C TRP A 605 2.66 17.89 -25.82
N LEU A 606 3.43 18.80 -26.40
CA LEU A 606 4.66 19.35 -25.86
C LEU A 606 4.45 20.85 -25.64
N ALA A 607 4.67 21.33 -24.42
CA ALA A 607 4.81 22.75 -24.13
C ALA A 607 6.28 23.10 -23.86
N THR A 608 6.71 24.25 -24.35
CA THR A 608 8.00 24.87 -24.06
C THR A 608 7.77 26.27 -23.49
N SER A 609 8.86 26.98 -23.21
CA SER A 609 8.82 28.39 -22.83
C SER A 609 8.15 29.30 -23.86
N SER A 610 8.16 28.92 -25.15
CA SER A 610 7.70 29.77 -26.25
C SER A 610 6.47 29.26 -27.00
N ARG A 611 6.11 27.97 -26.91
CA ARG A 611 5.05 27.39 -27.74
C ARG A 611 4.48 26.09 -27.19
N GLU A 612 3.36 25.67 -27.76
CA GLU A 612 2.76 24.34 -27.58
C GLU A 612 2.67 23.65 -28.95
N VAL A 613 2.98 22.35 -29.00
CA VAL A 613 2.99 21.55 -30.23
C VAL A 613 2.25 20.24 -29.98
N GLN A 614 1.31 19.91 -30.86
CA GLN A 614 0.60 18.62 -30.85
C GLN A 614 1.40 17.55 -31.59
N HIS A 615 1.24 16.29 -31.19
CA HIS A 615 1.87 15.14 -31.84
C HIS A 615 1.50 15.04 -33.33
N THR A 616 2.40 15.48 -34.18
CA THR A 616 2.22 15.41 -35.65
C THR A 616 3.53 15.13 -36.37
N GLN A 617 4.67 15.40 -35.72
CA GLN A 617 6.01 15.29 -36.28
C GLN A 617 7.08 15.38 -35.18
N SER A 618 8.33 15.10 -35.54
CA SER A 618 9.47 15.44 -34.69
C SER A 618 9.69 16.95 -34.63
N VAL A 619 10.00 17.46 -33.45
CA VAL A 619 10.19 18.89 -33.14
C VAL A 619 11.66 19.12 -32.81
N LYS A 620 12.31 20.08 -33.49
CA LYS A 620 13.61 20.60 -33.07
C LYS A 620 13.41 21.81 -32.16
N LEU A 621 14.11 21.82 -31.04
CA LEU A 621 14.07 22.91 -30.06
C LEU A 621 15.31 23.78 -30.20
N ASP A 622 15.15 25.07 -29.89
CA ASP A 622 16.29 25.97 -29.68
C ASP A 622 16.74 25.86 -28.21
N PRO A 623 17.91 25.26 -27.90
CA PRO A 623 18.34 25.10 -26.52
C PRO A 623 18.49 26.42 -25.76
N ALA A 624 18.80 27.52 -26.45
CA ALA A 624 19.03 28.82 -25.83
C ALA A 624 17.74 29.44 -25.28
N THR A 625 16.60 29.20 -25.93
CA THR A 625 15.31 29.77 -25.54
C THR A 625 14.33 28.75 -24.96
N GLU A 626 14.41 27.48 -25.36
CA GLU A 626 13.51 26.38 -25.00
C GLU A 626 14.18 25.37 -24.07
N ARG A 627 14.72 25.83 -22.93
CA ARG A 627 15.50 25.01 -21.97
C ARG A 627 14.73 23.93 -21.20
N TRP A 628 13.41 23.87 -21.37
CA TRP A 628 12.55 22.87 -20.73
C TRP A 628 11.40 22.46 -21.64
N CYS A 629 10.91 21.25 -21.38
CA CYS A 629 9.79 20.61 -22.05
C CYS A 629 8.80 20.11 -21.00
N LEU A 630 7.52 20.40 -21.18
CA LEU A 630 6.43 19.75 -20.46
C LEU A 630 5.66 18.87 -21.43
N TYR A 631 5.56 17.58 -21.13
CA TYR A 631 4.86 16.57 -21.91
C TYR A 631 3.53 16.25 -21.21
N TYR A 632 2.44 16.29 -21.95
CA TYR A 632 1.10 16.08 -21.40
C TYR A 632 0.13 15.52 -22.44
N ASP A 633 -1.06 15.16 -21.98
CA ASP A 633 -2.16 14.71 -22.82
C ASP A 633 -3.45 15.47 -22.51
N ARG A 634 -4.12 16.02 -23.51
CA ARG A 634 -5.34 16.80 -23.30
C ARG A 634 -6.59 15.93 -23.13
N THR A 635 -6.60 14.71 -23.65
CA THR A 635 -7.68 13.74 -23.43
C THR A 635 -7.60 13.18 -22.01
N TYR A 636 -6.39 12.80 -21.59
CA TYR A 636 -6.12 12.20 -20.29
C TYR A 636 -5.52 13.22 -19.32
N ASP A 637 -6.27 14.28 -19.01
CA ASP A 637 -5.90 15.25 -17.96
C ASP A 637 -6.59 14.90 -16.63
N VAL A 638 -5.95 15.19 -15.50
CA VAL A 638 -6.55 14.98 -14.17
C VAL A 638 -7.81 15.87 -14.05
N PRO A 639 -8.96 15.37 -13.53
CA PRO A 639 -9.16 14.13 -12.80
C PRO A 639 -9.72 12.96 -13.63
N HIS A 640 -9.39 12.86 -14.92
CA HIS A 640 -9.73 11.68 -15.71
C HIS A 640 -9.21 10.43 -14.98
N ASP A 641 -10.05 9.40 -14.84
CA ASP A 641 -9.80 8.20 -14.01
C ASP A 641 -8.54 7.38 -14.40
N LYS A 642 -8.19 7.41 -15.70
CA LYS A 642 -6.97 6.82 -16.26
C LYS A 642 -5.77 7.78 -16.37
N ALA A 643 -5.90 9.02 -15.92
CA ALA A 643 -4.83 10.01 -16.00
C ALA A 643 -3.92 9.96 -14.77
N GLU A 644 -2.61 9.98 -15.00
CA GLU A 644 -1.61 10.10 -13.92
C GLU A 644 -1.03 11.52 -13.78
N GLY A 645 -1.32 12.44 -14.70
CA GLY A 645 -0.74 13.80 -14.73
C GLY A 645 0.53 13.91 -15.61
N PRO A 646 1.02 15.13 -15.92
CA PRO A 646 2.07 15.32 -16.93
C PRO A 646 3.50 15.01 -16.44
N CYS A 647 4.51 15.19 -17.30
CA CYS A 647 5.92 15.06 -16.91
C CYS A 647 6.79 16.10 -17.62
N ALA A 648 7.97 16.41 -17.07
CA ALA A 648 8.79 17.51 -17.60
C ALA A 648 10.29 17.23 -17.57
N LEU A 649 11.00 17.79 -18.54
CA LEU A 649 12.45 17.75 -18.69
C LEU A 649 13.02 19.17 -18.65
N MET A 650 14.14 19.37 -17.97
CA MET A 650 15.00 20.54 -18.11
C MET A 650 16.46 20.10 -18.31
N PHE A 651 17.20 20.84 -19.13
CA PHE A 651 18.61 20.57 -19.43
C PHE A 651 19.42 21.88 -19.38
N VAL A 652 20.74 21.77 -19.25
CA VAL A 652 21.65 22.94 -19.24
C VAL A 652 21.91 23.39 -20.69
N PRO A 653 21.42 24.57 -21.13
CA PRO A 653 21.53 25.00 -22.53
C PRO A 653 22.96 25.03 -23.06
N ALA A 654 23.92 25.45 -22.23
CA ALA A 654 25.31 25.58 -22.61
C ALA A 654 26.03 24.23 -22.82
N GLN A 655 25.45 23.11 -22.38
CA GLN A 655 26.04 21.78 -22.52
C GLN A 655 25.55 21.05 -23.78
N VAL A 656 24.37 21.39 -24.30
CA VAL A 656 23.75 20.69 -25.43
C VAL A 656 24.02 21.42 -26.75
N SER A 657 24.33 20.67 -27.81
CA SER A 657 24.45 21.19 -29.18
C SER A 657 23.14 21.08 -29.97
N GLY A 658 22.20 20.24 -29.53
CA GLY A 658 20.91 20.09 -30.18
C GLY A 658 19.91 19.32 -29.33
N VAL A 659 18.62 19.65 -29.50
CA VAL A 659 17.52 18.95 -28.84
C VAL A 659 16.43 18.65 -29.86
N ALA A 660 16.02 17.38 -29.91
CA ALA A 660 14.96 16.91 -30.78
C ALA A 660 13.96 16.05 -29.98
N VAL A 661 12.67 16.34 -30.15
CA VAL A 661 11.57 15.57 -29.55
C VAL A 661 10.83 14.84 -30.66
N ASP A 662 10.83 13.53 -30.64
CA ASP A 662 9.96 12.70 -31.46
C ASP A 662 8.59 12.56 -30.78
N LEU A 663 7.68 13.47 -31.14
CA LEU A 663 6.36 13.59 -30.51
C LEU A 663 5.36 12.68 -31.23
N GLN A 664 5.40 11.39 -30.91
CA GLN A 664 4.46 10.39 -31.43
C GLN A 664 3.20 10.31 -30.57
N PRO A 665 2.06 9.79 -31.10
CA PRO A 665 0.81 9.66 -30.34
C PRO A 665 0.94 8.77 -29.10
N TYR A 666 1.84 7.78 -29.11
CA TYR A 666 1.97 6.81 -28.02
C TYR A 666 3.13 7.13 -27.08
N VAL A 667 4.37 6.89 -27.52
CA VAL A 667 5.61 7.15 -26.77
C VAL A 667 6.27 8.41 -27.30
N VAL A 668 6.61 9.35 -26.41
CA VAL A 668 7.39 10.53 -26.77
C VAL A 668 8.86 10.26 -26.48
N GLY A 669 9.70 10.44 -27.50
CA GLY A 669 11.16 10.32 -27.37
C GLY A 669 11.82 11.68 -27.36
N THR A 670 12.78 11.92 -26.48
CA THR A 670 13.61 13.14 -26.50
C THR A 670 15.07 12.80 -26.62
N ARG A 671 15.79 13.49 -27.51
CA ARG A 671 17.20 13.33 -27.76
C ARG A 671 17.93 14.63 -27.48
N LEU A 672 18.94 14.56 -26.61
CA LEU A 672 19.89 15.62 -26.32
C LEU A 672 21.22 15.24 -26.95
N GLU A 673 21.70 16.06 -27.88
CA GLU A 673 23.02 15.91 -28.50
C GLU A 673 24.02 16.82 -27.78
N TYR A 674 25.21 16.30 -27.50
CA TYR A 674 26.29 17.02 -26.82
C TYR A 674 27.51 17.16 -27.73
N PRO A 675 28.29 18.27 -27.62
CA PRO A 675 29.57 18.38 -28.29
C PRO A 675 30.50 17.20 -27.97
N ALA A 676 31.28 16.74 -28.96
CA ALA A 676 32.21 15.62 -28.82
C ALA A 676 33.24 15.78 -27.67
N VAL A 677 33.53 17.03 -27.28
CA VAL A 677 34.44 17.37 -26.17
C VAL A 677 33.80 17.23 -24.79
N THR A 678 32.48 17.04 -24.71
CA THR A 678 31.73 16.96 -23.45
C THR A 678 32.14 15.71 -22.68
N ARG A 679 32.46 15.89 -21.40
CA ARG A 679 32.81 14.80 -20.46
C ARG A 679 31.87 14.71 -19.27
N ALA A 680 31.06 15.74 -19.06
CA ALA A 680 30.01 15.74 -18.06
C ALA A 680 28.77 16.45 -18.60
N PHE A 681 27.60 15.96 -18.22
CA PHE A 681 26.32 16.59 -18.53
C PHE A 681 25.39 16.54 -17.32
N ARG A 682 24.44 17.48 -17.26
CA ARG A 682 23.40 17.52 -16.23
C ARG A 682 22.03 17.80 -16.84
N LEU A 683 21.03 17.07 -16.38
CA LEU A 683 19.62 17.29 -16.70
C LEU A 683 18.74 16.96 -15.49
N ALA A 684 17.48 17.38 -15.51
CA ALA A 684 16.51 17.09 -14.46
C ALA A 684 15.18 16.70 -15.06
N ILE A 685 14.50 15.75 -14.42
CA ILE A 685 13.15 15.34 -14.79
C ILE A 685 12.18 15.43 -13.61
N TRP A 686 10.94 15.82 -13.92
CA TRP A 686 9.82 15.84 -12.98
C TRP A 686 8.76 14.85 -13.44
N ASP A 687 8.18 14.16 -12.48
CA ASP A 687 6.96 13.39 -12.66
C ASP A 687 5.84 14.12 -11.92
N LEU A 688 4.99 14.79 -12.69
CA LEU A 688 4.00 15.71 -12.16
C LEU A 688 2.70 14.96 -11.81
N HIS A 689 2.86 13.85 -11.09
CA HIS A 689 1.79 12.92 -10.75
C HIS A 689 0.63 13.65 -10.05
N GLY A 690 -0.59 13.37 -10.47
CA GLY A 690 -1.81 13.97 -9.91
C GLY A 690 -2.05 15.44 -10.26
N LEU A 691 -1.16 16.09 -11.03
CA LEU A 691 -1.38 17.47 -11.48
C LEU A 691 -2.22 17.54 -12.74
N ARG A 692 -3.05 18.60 -12.82
CA ARG A 692 -3.68 19.01 -14.07
C ARG A 692 -2.65 19.67 -14.98
N ASN A 693 -2.81 19.49 -16.28
CA ASN A 693 -1.91 20.04 -17.29
C ASN A 693 -1.72 21.57 -17.15
N ALA A 694 -2.82 22.29 -16.93
CA ALA A 694 -2.79 23.75 -16.76
C ALA A 694 -1.98 24.19 -15.52
N ASP A 695 -2.13 23.45 -14.41
CA ASP A 695 -1.42 23.76 -13.17
C ASP A 695 0.08 23.49 -13.31
N ALA A 696 0.44 22.35 -13.92
CA ALA A 696 1.82 22.00 -14.24
C ALA A 696 2.48 23.03 -15.17
N LEU A 697 1.80 23.45 -16.23
CA LEU A 697 2.30 24.44 -17.18
C LEU A 697 2.51 25.81 -16.53
N ASN A 698 1.55 26.25 -15.72
CA ASN A 698 1.68 27.50 -14.97
C ASN A 698 2.86 27.44 -14.00
N CYS A 699 3.04 26.31 -13.31
CA CYS A 699 4.17 26.09 -12.41
C CYS A 699 5.52 26.23 -13.14
N PHE A 700 5.71 25.52 -14.27
CA PHE A 700 6.96 25.59 -15.03
C PHE A 700 7.25 26.99 -15.58
N ARG A 701 6.23 27.72 -16.03
CA ARG A 701 6.37 29.11 -16.49
C ARG A 701 6.76 30.07 -15.35
N GLN A 702 6.19 29.90 -14.16
CA GLN A 702 6.44 30.79 -13.02
C GLN A 702 7.77 30.48 -12.31
N ARG A 703 8.15 29.21 -12.24
CA ARG A 703 9.30 28.73 -11.45
C ARG A 703 10.50 28.33 -12.29
N THR A 704 10.54 28.69 -13.58
CA THR A 704 11.65 28.29 -14.46
C THR A 704 13.02 28.69 -13.90
N ALA A 705 13.14 29.86 -13.27
CA ALA A 705 14.41 30.31 -12.69
C ALA A 705 14.83 29.46 -11.48
N GLU A 706 13.87 29.03 -10.66
CA GLU A 706 14.12 28.15 -9.52
C GLU A 706 14.57 26.77 -10.00
N PHE A 707 13.84 26.16 -10.94
CA PHE A 707 14.20 24.86 -11.51
C PHE A 707 15.53 24.90 -12.28
N ALA A 708 15.85 26.03 -12.91
CA ALA A 708 17.16 26.20 -13.54
C ALA A 708 18.29 26.25 -12.50
N ALA A 709 18.02 26.69 -11.27
CA ALA A 709 19.00 26.71 -10.19
C ALA A 709 19.29 25.30 -9.64
N ASP A 710 18.38 24.34 -9.80
CA ASP A 710 18.64 22.92 -9.48
C ASP A 710 19.66 22.29 -10.43
N LEU A 711 19.84 22.88 -11.61
CA LEU A 711 20.81 22.45 -12.61
C LEU A 711 22.17 23.16 -12.50
N ASP A 712 22.34 24.08 -11.53
CA ASP A 712 23.61 24.77 -11.32
C ASP A 712 24.60 23.85 -10.60
N PRO A 713 25.73 23.45 -11.24
CA PRO A 713 26.73 22.58 -10.62
C PRO A 713 27.49 23.23 -9.45
N ALA A 714 27.35 24.55 -9.23
CA ALA A 714 27.98 25.26 -8.12
C ALA A 714 27.19 25.17 -6.80
N LYS A 715 25.99 24.56 -6.81
CA LYS A 715 25.18 24.23 -5.64
C LYS A 715 25.21 22.74 -5.38
#